data_AF-A0A7S4AHC9-F1
#
_entry.id   AF-A0A7S4AHC9-F1
#
_cell.length_a   1.000
_cell.length_b   1.000
_cell.length_c   1.000
_cell.angle_alpha   90.00
_cell.angle_beta   90.00
_cell.angle_gamma   90.00
#
_symmetry.space_group_name_H-M   'P 1'
#
loop_
_entity.id
_entity.type
_entity.pdbx_description
1 polymer ?
#
loop_
_entity_poly.entity_id
_entity_poly.type
_entity_poly.pdbx_seq_one_letter_code
_entity_poly.pdbx_strand_id
1 'polypeptide(L)'
;RYGHIMLMTDQDTDGSHIKGLVINFFRHFWPKLLKPAVDGPFEDPFLSSFLTPLLKATRKKGNKSLPFYSMAEYNAWRNLLIDAKDEIGNWKVKYYKGLGTSTPVEAKEYFAEFDKHHVQFRWNSDLDGELLDKVFDKTRAADRRDWIENEYDPEATVSYNMTQGSNYLTYEDFVNKEMIHFSNGDNIRSLPNVMDGLKPSQRKVLHACFKRKLKSEIKVAQLSGYCAEHTAYHHGEVSLHGTIIGMAQDFVGSNNLNLLIPSGQFGTRLAGGEDAASPRYIFTHLSPISRYLFPEDDDILLDYLEEDGQKIEPKFFCPIIPLLLVNGSQGIGTGWSTFIPQHEPTSILDYVRAKLDQTLNLPRIEPYTKGFQGRIERKGTGYTTYGTIKILDNITVYIDELPIGVWTNKYKSFLLKKQSKGEIVDFQEDHTTTKVSFTVKLKPGQLHRMEQSGLEQAFKLTSNLQLTNMNAFNAYGMIEKFDSAESIADAYFPTRLSLYDDRKSVLMSEMNYKSAVLKNKARFIQLVSEGKIDLIGGQMSEEKTVSQLKSFGCNTVDELKAFRNNTIIHEKLIEDDFSWSEDEVKEENQNDKSSFDYLFKMPLSSLTSNKISALMKEASETESNLNKIRDLRSEELWLSDLDKLAPYL
;
A
#
# COMPACT_ATOMS: atom_id res chain seq x y z
N ARG A 1 -7.69 27.00 38.05
CA ARG A 1 -7.90 25.66 38.66
C ARG A 1 -6.63 24.82 38.63
N TYR A 2 -5.88 24.84 37.53
CA TYR A 2 -4.58 24.18 37.41
C TYR A 2 -3.55 25.18 36.88
N GLY A 3 -2.30 25.06 37.34
CA GLY A 3 -1.17 25.91 36.90
C GLY A 3 -0.38 25.34 35.73
N HIS A 4 -0.49 24.03 35.47
CA HIS A 4 0.19 23.32 34.38
C HIS A 4 -0.75 22.29 33.75
N ILE A 5 -0.49 21.96 32.49
CA ILE A 5 -1.18 20.91 31.74
C ILE A 5 -0.13 19.97 31.14
N MET A 6 -0.21 18.70 31.50
CA MET A 6 0.65 17.65 30.98
C MET A 6 -0.11 16.79 29.97
N LEU A 7 0.42 16.71 28.75
CA LEU A 7 -0.11 15.90 27.66
C LEU A 7 0.43 14.48 27.78
N MET A 8 -0.47 13.50 27.77
CA MET A 8 -0.13 12.08 27.75
C MET A 8 -0.82 11.47 26.54
N THR A 9 -0.05 11.18 25.49
CA THR A 9 -0.54 10.59 24.25
C THR A 9 0.21 9.29 23.98
N ASP A 10 -0.34 8.48 23.08
CA ASP A 10 0.41 7.39 22.48
C ASP A 10 1.69 7.94 21.84
N GLN A 11 2.76 7.14 21.85
CA GLN A 11 4.05 7.55 21.31
C GLN A 11 4.20 7.07 19.87
N ASP A 12 3.24 7.53 19.07
CA ASP A 12 3.14 7.40 17.63
C ASP A 12 2.90 8.78 17.00
N THR A 13 2.86 8.81 15.66
CA THR A 13 2.69 10.06 14.91
C THR A 13 1.32 10.71 15.16
N ASP A 14 0.25 9.92 15.34
CA ASP A 14 -1.08 10.45 15.66
C ASP A 14 -1.11 11.11 17.06
N GLY A 15 -0.36 10.57 18.03
CA GLY A 15 -0.12 11.19 19.34
C GLY A 15 0.58 12.53 19.23
N SER A 16 1.62 12.65 18.40
CA SER A 16 2.29 13.93 18.11
C SER A 16 1.34 14.95 17.48
N HIS A 17 0.43 14.53 16.59
CA HIS A 17 -0.62 15.40 16.07
C HIS A 17 -1.57 15.89 17.16
N ILE A 18 -1.99 15.02 18.08
CA ILE A 18 -2.82 15.42 19.23
C ILE A 18 -2.10 16.48 20.07
N LYS A 19 -0.81 16.29 20.38
CA LYS A 19 0.00 17.30 21.08
C LYS A 19 -0.04 18.63 20.32
N GLY A 20 0.18 18.59 19.01
CA GLY A 20 0.14 19.74 18.12
C GLY A 20 -1.20 20.47 18.12
N LEU A 21 -2.32 19.74 18.05
CA LEU A 21 -3.66 20.31 18.11
C LEU A 21 -3.96 20.98 19.44
N VAL A 22 -3.51 20.40 20.56
CA VAL A 22 -3.67 21.01 21.88
C VAL A 22 -2.80 22.27 22.02
N ILE A 23 -1.55 22.22 21.55
CA ILE A 23 -0.67 23.40 21.49
C ILE A 23 -1.33 24.50 20.64
N ASN A 24 -1.85 24.15 19.46
CA ASN A 24 -2.56 25.08 18.58
C ASN A 24 -3.82 25.66 19.23
N PHE A 25 -4.57 24.86 19.99
CA PHE A 25 -5.73 25.32 20.74
C PHE A 25 -5.34 26.44 21.74
N PHE A 26 -4.26 26.24 22.50
CA PHE A 26 -3.76 27.28 23.39
C PHE A 26 -3.15 28.46 22.63
N ARG A 27 -2.45 28.23 21.52
CA ARG A 27 -1.93 29.27 20.62
C ARG A 27 -3.05 30.17 20.11
N HIS A 28 -4.17 29.59 19.69
CA HIS A 28 -5.30 30.31 19.10
C HIS A 28 -6.07 31.15 20.13
N PHE A 29 -6.40 30.56 21.29
CA PHE A 29 -7.25 31.23 22.29
C PHE A 29 -6.46 32.03 23.33
N TRP A 30 -5.28 31.55 23.75
CA TRP A 30 -4.49 32.13 24.84
C TRP A 30 -2.98 32.09 24.56
N PRO A 31 -2.48 32.77 23.51
CA PRO A 31 -1.07 32.68 23.08
C PRO A 31 -0.07 33.08 24.16
N LYS A 32 -0.47 33.93 25.12
CA LYS A 32 0.39 34.35 26.25
C LYS A 32 0.71 33.20 27.22
N LEU A 33 -0.09 32.14 27.27
CA LEU A 33 0.16 30.98 28.13
C LEU A 33 1.31 30.10 27.64
N LEU A 34 1.66 30.20 26.35
CA LEU A 34 2.78 29.45 25.78
C LEU A 34 4.13 30.12 26.04
N LYS A 35 4.14 31.43 26.31
CA LYS A 35 5.36 32.23 26.55
C LYS A 35 5.80 32.12 28.01
N PRO A 36 7.09 32.34 28.31
CA PRO A 36 7.56 32.42 29.69
C PRO A 36 6.84 33.56 30.42
N ALA A 37 6.48 33.36 31.68
CA ALA A 37 5.87 34.40 32.48
C ALA A 37 6.92 35.48 32.79
N VAL A 38 6.84 36.64 32.13
CA VAL A 38 7.78 37.76 32.37
C VAL A 38 7.60 38.37 33.77
N ASP A 39 6.37 38.34 34.30
CA ASP A 39 6.00 38.91 35.62
C ASP A 39 4.97 38.04 36.39
N GLY A 40 4.89 36.73 36.12
CA GLY A 40 3.85 35.84 36.65
C GLY A 40 4.36 34.79 37.66
N PRO A 41 3.47 34.13 38.41
CA PRO A 41 3.84 33.17 39.48
C PRO A 41 4.30 31.79 38.98
N PHE A 42 4.51 31.61 37.68
CA PHE A 42 4.83 30.32 37.07
C PHE A 42 6.27 30.37 36.53
N GLU A 43 7.23 29.82 37.30
CA GLU A 43 8.63 29.68 36.87
C GLU A 43 8.77 28.63 35.76
N ASP A 44 7.87 27.65 35.73
CA ASP A 44 7.85 26.55 34.77
C ASP A 44 6.87 26.77 33.60
N PRO A 45 7.15 26.21 32.40
CA PRO A 45 6.22 26.26 31.28
C PRO A 45 4.82 25.70 31.59
N PHE A 46 3.79 26.30 30.98
CA PHE A 46 2.40 25.90 31.20
C PHE A 46 2.09 24.52 30.62
N LEU A 47 2.67 24.19 29.45
CA LEU A 47 2.48 22.91 28.77
C LEU A 47 3.70 22.00 28.96
N SER A 48 3.44 20.73 29.21
CA SER A 48 4.45 19.66 29.21
C SER A 48 3.88 18.40 28.55
N SER A 49 4.75 17.45 28.22
CA SER A 49 4.40 16.11 27.75
C SER A 49 4.97 15.06 28.71
N PHE A 50 4.28 13.93 28.81
CA PHE A 50 4.81 12.72 29.43
C PHE A 50 5.30 11.78 28.34
N LEU A 51 6.58 11.42 28.37
CA LEU A 51 7.21 10.54 27.41
C LEU A 51 7.19 9.10 27.93
N THR A 52 6.81 8.15 27.09
CA THR A 52 6.97 6.72 27.37
C THR A 52 7.92 6.08 26.36
N PRO A 53 8.64 5.00 26.72
CA PRO A 53 9.49 4.30 25.77
C PRO A 53 8.72 3.84 24.53
N LEU A 54 9.29 4.04 23.34
CA LEU A 54 8.73 3.58 22.07
C LEU A 54 8.82 2.05 21.95
N LEU A 55 9.96 1.49 22.36
CA LEU A 55 10.19 0.05 22.40
C LEU A 55 11.13 -0.32 23.53
N LYS A 56 11.07 -1.58 23.97
CA LYS A 56 11.99 -2.14 24.95
C LYS A 56 12.64 -3.41 24.41
N ALA A 57 13.96 -3.50 24.52
CA ALA A 57 14.70 -4.73 24.27
C ALA A 57 15.01 -5.42 25.60
N THR A 58 14.50 -6.63 25.79
CA THR A 58 14.72 -7.44 26.99
C THR A 58 15.58 -8.65 26.64
N ARG A 59 16.68 -8.87 27.35
CA ARG A 59 17.56 -10.02 27.09
C ARG A 59 16.84 -11.32 27.47
N LYS A 60 16.85 -12.34 26.60
CA LYS A 60 16.21 -13.65 26.86
C LYS A 60 16.85 -14.38 28.05
N LYS A 61 18.16 -14.20 28.24
CA LYS A 61 18.93 -14.71 29.39
C LYS A 61 19.44 -13.54 30.22
N GLY A 62 18.88 -13.36 31.42
CA GLY A 62 19.21 -12.28 32.35
C GLY A 62 18.08 -11.26 32.50
N ASN A 63 18.16 -10.40 33.52
CA ASN A 63 17.10 -9.44 33.87
C ASN A 63 17.35 -8.03 33.30
N LYS A 64 18.07 -7.92 32.18
CA LYS A 64 18.44 -6.63 31.58
C LYS A 64 17.39 -6.22 30.54
N SER A 65 16.75 -5.08 30.78
CA SER A 65 15.80 -4.45 29.86
C SER A 65 16.28 -3.05 29.50
N LEU A 66 16.31 -2.73 28.21
CA LEU A 66 16.75 -1.44 27.68
C LEU A 66 15.56 -0.74 27.00
N PRO A 67 15.09 0.40 27.53
CA PRO A 67 14.10 1.23 26.87
C PRO A 67 14.74 2.13 25.81
N PHE A 68 14.05 2.32 24.70
CA PHE A 68 14.41 3.24 23.63
C PHE A 68 13.24 4.19 23.37
N TYR A 69 13.52 5.47 23.16
CA TYR A 69 12.51 6.51 22.97
C TYR A 69 12.39 6.97 21.51
N SER A 70 13.32 6.54 20.65
CA SER A 70 13.26 6.74 19.20
C SER A 70 13.78 5.52 18.45
N MET A 71 13.41 5.39 17.17
CA MET A 71 13.96 4.35 16.30
C MET A 71 15.46 4.56 16.03
N ALA A 72 15.93 5.81 15.97
CA ALA A 72 17.35 6.11 15.78
C ALA A 72 18.20 5.56 16.93
N GLU A 73 17.76 5.73 18.19
CA GLU A 73 18.44 5.15 19.36
C GLU A 73 18.50 3.62 19.29
N TYR A 74 17.38 2.99 18.90
CA TYR A 74 17.30 1.55 18.75
C TYR A 74 18.19 1.02 17.62
N ASN A 75 18.18 1.69 16.46
CA ASN A 75 18.98 1.31 15.30
C ASN A 75 20.48 1.48 15.59
N ALA A 76 20.89 2.56 16.24
CA ALA A 76 22.27 2.75 16.68
C ALA A 76 22.72 1.63 17.63
N TRP A 77 21.87 1.25 18.60
CA TRP A 77 22.13 0.12 19.49
C TRP A 77 22.18 -1.22 18.74
N ARG A 78 21.26 -1.45 17.79
CA ARG A 78 21.23 -2.65 16.95
C ARG A 78 22.51 -2.79 16.13
N ASN A 79 22.98 -1.71 15.52
CA ASN A 79 24.22 -1.70 14.74
C ASN A 79 25.45 -2.03 15.60
N LEU A 80 25.52 -1.48 16.83
CA LEU A 80 26.58 -1.80 17.78
C LEU A 80 26.60 -3.29 18.19
N LEU A 81 25.44 -3.97 18.21
CA LEU A 81 25.39 -5.41 18.49
C LEU A 81 25.95 -6.26 17.34
N ILE A 82 25.65 -5.85 16.09
CA ILE A 82 26.16 -6.51 14.87
C ILE A 82 27.69 -6.46 14.87
N ASP A 83 28.28 -5.30 15.18
CA ASP A 83 29.72 -5.12 15.27
C ASP A 83 30.37 -5.95 16.40
N ALA A 84 29.64 -6.16 17.50
CA ALA A 84 30.10 -6.90 18.67
C ALA A 84 30.00 -8.43 18.54
N LYS A 85 29.46 -8.96 17.43
CA LYS A 85 29.10 -10.39 17.25
C LYS A 85 28.20 -10.95 18.38
N ASP A 86 27.42 -10.10 19.04
CA ASP A 86 26.34 -10.56 19.93
C ASP A 86 25.08 -10.73 19.07
N GLU A 87 24.38 -11.85 19.23
CA GLU A 87 23.23 -12.15 18.38
C GLU A 87 22.02 -11.30 18.81
N ILE A 88 21.46 -10.51 17.89
CA ILE A 88 20.15 -9.86 18.07
C ILE A 88 19.09 -10.89 18.52
N GLY A 89 19.23 -12.14 18.05
CA GLY A 89 18.39 -13.28 18.47
C GLY A 89 18.37 -13.56 19.98
N ASN A 90 19.34 -13.05 20.77
CA ASN A 90 19.36 -13.15 22.23
C ASN A 90 18.47 -12.11 22.93
N TRP A 91 17.91 -11.16 22.19
CA TRP A 91 17.03 -10.12 22.69
C TRP A 91 15.59 -10.36 22.22
N LYS A 92 14.64 -10.02 23.07
CA LYS A 92 13.22 -9.92 22.72
C LYS A 92 12.88 -8.44 22.67
N VAL A 93 12.49 -7.96 21.50
CA VAL A 93 12.07 -6.58 21.30
C VAL A 93 10.55 -6.52 21.37
N LYS A 94 10.01 -5.55 22.12
CA LYS A 94 8.57 -5.30 22.20
C LYS A 94 8.32 -3.82 21.96
N TYR A 95 7.44 -3.51 21.01
CA TYR A 95 6.98 -2.16 20.72
C TYR A 95 5.87 -1.74 21.68
N TYR A 96 5.87 -0.46 22.07
CA TYR A 96 4.95 0.19 23.00
C TYR A 96 4.28 1.40 22.33
N LYS A 97 3.75 1.21 21.12
CA LYS A 97 3.13 2.29 20.32
C LYS A 97 1.97 2.96 21.08
N GLY A 98 1.07 2.15 21.64
CA GLY A 98 -0.04 2.62 22.48
C GLY A 98 0.26 2.58 23.98
N LEU A 99 -0.19 3.59 24.73
CA LEU A 99 -0.06 3.69 26.20
C LEU A 99 -0.66 2.47 26.92
N GLY A 100 -1.73 1.88 26.35
CA GLY A 100 -2.36 0.67 26.87
C GLY A 100 -1.47 -0.58 26.85
N THR A 101 -0.33 -0.54 26.17
CA THR A 101 0.65 -1.64 26.12
C THR A 101 1.45 -1.76 27.43
N SER A 102 1.57 -0.67 28.16
CA SER A 102 2.31 -0.61 29.43
C SER A 102 1.49 -1.22 30.57
N THR A 103 2.13 -2.05 31.39
CA THR A 103 1.49 -2.66 32.55
C THR A 103 1.34 -1.64 33.70
N PRO A 104 0.44 -1.87 34.67
CA PRO A 104 0.36 -1.03 35.86
C PRO A 104 1.64 -0.98 36.70
N VAL A 105 2.51 -1.99 36.60
CA VAL A 105 3.82 -2.02 37.27
C VAL A 105 4.77 -1.05 36.59
N GLU A 106 4.90 -1.13 35.27
CA GLU A 106 5.73 -0.21 34.47
C GLU A 106 5.25 1.23 34.60
N ALA A 107 3.92 1.46 34.65
CA ALA A 107 3.38 2.80 34.89
C ALA A 107 3.89 3.37 36.22
N LYS A 108 3.88 2.58 37.30
CA LYS A 108 4.43 3.01 38.60
C LYS A 108 5.92 3.30 38.52
N GLU A 109 6.69 2.53 37.76
CA GLU A 109 8.12 2.79 37.52
C GLU A 109 8.33 4.13 36.79
N TYR A 110 7.53 4.43 35.75
CA TYR A 110 7.61 5.70 35.04
C TYR A 110 7.28 6.89 35.94
N PHE A 111 6.23 6.79 36.77
CA PHE A 111 5.88 7.85 37.73
C PHE A 111 6.87 7.95 38.89
N ALA A 112 7.57 6.87 39.25
CA ALA A 112 8.67 6.93 40.23
C ALA A 112 9.89 7.67 39.66
N GLU A 113 10.18 7.50 38.37
CA GLU A 113 11.18 8.25 37.61
C GLU A 113 10.54 9.45 36.86
N PHE A 114 9.64 10.21 37.51
CA PHE A 114 8.84 11.25 36.86
C PHE A 114 9.68 12.25 36.05
N ASP A 115 10.76 12.79 36.63
CA ASP A 115 11.58 13.83 35.99
C ASP A 115 12.24 13.36 34.68
N LYS A 116 12.45 12.05 34.53
CA LYS A 116 13.00 11.46 33.30
C LYS A 116 11.96 11.35 32.18
N HIS A 117 10.68 11.23 32.54
CA HIS A 117 9.56 11.08 31.60
C HIS A 117 8.84 12.41 31.37
N HIS A 118 9.02 13.39 32.25
CA HIS A 118 8.45 14.72 32.14
C HIS A 118 9.28 15.59 31.19
N VAL A 119 8.63 16.12 30.14
CA VAL A 119 9.26 16.99 29.14
C VAL A 119 8.49 18.31 29.07
N GLN A 120 9.13 19.43 29.38
CA GLN A 120 8.49 20.75 29.35
C GLN A 120 8.61 21.41 27.96
N PHE A 121 7.53 22.03 27.46
CA PHE A 121 7.59 22.77 26.20
C PHE A 121 8.13 24.18 26.43
N ARG A 122 9.31 24.50 25.86
CA ARG A 122 9.97 25.79 26.03
C ARG A 122 9.72 26.70 24.82
N TRP A 123 9.25 27.91 25.11
CA TRP A 123 9.17 29.01 24.14
C TRP A 123 10.47 29.79 24.15
N ASN A 124 11.12 29.87 22.99
CA ASN A 124 12.37 30.56 22.79
C ASN A 124 12.16 31.97 22.22
N SER A 125 11.29 32.11 21.20
CA SER A 125 11.11 33.40 20.52
C SER A 125 9.75 33.51 19.83
N ASP A 126 9.41 34.70 19.35
CA ASP A 126 8.17 34.91 18.60
C ASP A 126 8.11 34.10 17.28
N LEU A 127 9.24 33.58 16.79
CA LEU A 127 9.28 32.65 15.66
C LEU A 127 8.55 31.34 15.96
N ASP A 128 8.50 30.90 17.22
CA ASP A 128 7.74 29.70 17.61
C ASP A 128 6.25 29.86 17.29
N GLY A 129 5.71 31.08 17.47
CA GLY A 129 4.32 31.38 17.13
C GLY A 129 4.05 31.32 15.64
N GLU A 130 4.97 31.86 14.84
CA GLU A 130 4.91 31.83 13.38
C GLU A 130 5.02 30.40 12.84
N LEU A 131 5.88 29.56 13.44
CA LEU A 131 6.00 28.14 13.09
C LEU A 131 4.71 27.37 13.38
N LEU A 132 4.09 27.60 14.53
CA LEU A 132 2.80 26.98 14.86
C LEU A 132 1.70 27.43 13.89
N ASP A 133 1.63 28.74 13.59
CA ASP A 133 0.63 29.27 12.66
C ASP A 133 0.85 28.71 11.23
N LYS A 134 2.11 28.54 10.79
CA LYS A 134 2.48 27.88 9.52
C LYS A 134 1.89 26.46 9.42
N VAL A 135 1.96 25.69 10.50
CA VAL A 135 1.50 24.30 10.52
C VAL A 135 -0.03 24.18 10.62
N PHE A 136 -0.70 25.03 11.39
CA PHE A 136 -2.11 24.83 11.72
C PHE A 136 -3.09 25.78 11.01
N ASP A 137 -2.63 26.85 10.36
CA ASP A 137 -3.50 27.73 9.60
C ASP A 137 -3.95 27.06 8.29
N LYS A 138 -5.28 26.99 8.09
CA LYS A 138 -5.90 26.37 6.91
C LYS A 138 -5.53 27.06 5.60
N THR A 139 -5.18 28.34 5.62
CA THR A 139 -4.85 29.14 4.43
C THR A 139 -3.40 28.95 3.96
N ARG A 140 -2.53 28.43 4.83
CA ARG A 140 -1.07 28.32 4.59
C ARG A 140 -0.64 26.95 4.06
N ALA A 141 -1.44 26.40 3.14
CA ALA A 141 -1.13 25.08 2.56
C ALA A 141 0.18 25.07 1.76
N ALA A 142 0.55 26.19 1.11
CA ALA A 142 1.81 26.31 0.38
C ALA A 142 3.02 26.21 1.32
N ASP A 143 3.00 26.98 2.41
CA ASP A 143 4.10 27.00 3.37
C ASP A 143 4.32 25.64 4.05
N ARG A 144 3.25 24.84 4.22
CA ARG A 144 3.38 23.45 4.68
C ARG A 144 4.05 22.54 3.66
N ARG A 145 3.80 22.74 2.37
CA ARG A 145 4.47 21.97 1.31
C ARG A 145 5.95 22.27 1.32
N ASP A 146 6.31 23.55 1.27
CA ASP A 146 7.70 24.00 1.28
C ASP A 146 8.41 23.52 2.55
N TRP A 147 7.72 23.52 3.69
CA TRP A 147 8.27 22.99 4.94
C TRP A 147 8.57 21.49 4.88
N ILE A 148 7.63 20.68 4.39
CA ILE A 148 7.83 19.22 4.30
C ILE A 148 8.88 18.89 3.23
N GLU A 149 8.91 19.58 2.09
CA GLU A 149 9.89 19.34 1.03
C GLU A 149 11.32 19.69 1.43
N ASN A 150 11.52 20.76 2.22
CA ASN A 150 12.86 21.25 2.55
C ASN A 150 13.40 20.76 3.90
N GLU A 151 12.54 20.47 4.88
CA GLU A 151 12.96 20.18 6.26
C GLU A 151 12.75 18.73 6.67
N TYR A 152 12.02 17.91 5.90
CA TYR A 152 11.74 16.53 6.29
C TYR A 152 12.97 15.63 6.15
N ASP A 153 13.43 15.12 7.28
CA ASP A 153 14.44 14.07 7.38
C ASP A 153 13.83 12.86 8.12
N PRO A 154 13.71 11.68 7.49
CA PRO A 154 13.19 10.47 8.12
C PRO A 154 13.94 10.03 9.38
N GLU A 155 15.24 10.35 9.47
CA GLU A 155 16.09 9.97 10.61
C GLU A 155 16.14 11.06 11.69
N ALA A 156 15.57 12.25 11.42
CA ALA A 156 15.51 13.31 12.41
C ALA A 156 14.66 12.85 13.61
N THR A 157 15.26 12.90 14.79
CA THR A 157 14.58 12.57 16.04
C THR A 157 14.73 13.69 17.04
N VAL A 158 13.75 13.82 17.93
CA VAL A 158 13.84 14.78 19.03
C VAL A 158 14.90 14.31 20.01
N SER A 159 15.97 15.10 20.15
CA SER A 159 16.95 14.93 21.23
C SER A 159 16.46 15.65 22.48
N TYR A 160 16.14 14.91 23.53
CA TYR A 160 15.83 15.52 24.83
C TYR A 160 17.14 15.96 25.49
N ASN A 161 17.31 17.26 25.69
CA ASN A 161 18.50 17.80 26.36
C ASN A 161 18.44 17.43 27.86
N MET A 162 19.15 16.36 28.24
CA MET A 162 19.19 15.86 29.63
C MET A 162 20.13 16.65 30.54
N THR A 163 20.58 17.83 30.12
CA THR A 163 21.53 18.67 30.85
C THR A 163 20.82 19.37 32.01
N GLN A 164 20.96 18.81 33.22
CA GLN A 164 20.55 19.36 34.53
C GLN A 164 19.09 19.13 34.97
N GLY A 165 18.63 17.88 34.92
CA GLY A 165 17.50 17.42 35.76
C GLY A 165 16.09 17.83 35.31
N SER A 166 15.93 18.56 34.21
CA SER A 166 14.64 18.80 33.55
C SER A 166 14.79 18.59 32.05
N ASN A 167 13.99 17.68 31.47
CA ASN A 167 13.94 17.55 30.02
C ASN A 167 13.06 18.68 29.45
N TYR A 168 13.55 19.37 28.43
CA TYR A 168 12.76 20.35 27.72
C TYR A 168 12.78 20.09 26.21
N LEU A 169 11.70 20.53 25.55
CA LEU A 169 11.50 20.45 24.12
C LEU A 169 11.08 21.84 23.61
N THR A 170 11.79 22.38 22.63
CA THR A 170 11.41 23.67 22.03
C THR A 170 10.22 23.47 21.09
N TYR A 171 9.40 24.51 20.88
CA TYR A 171 8.32 24.42 19.89
C TYR A 171 8.86 24.23 18.47
N GLU A 172 10.00 24.83 18.14
CA GLU A 172 10.72 24.61 16.89
C GLU A 172 11.10 23.13 16.69
N ASP A 173 11.77 22.50 17.66
CA ASP A 173 12.13 21.09 17.59
C ASP A 173 10.89 20.20 17.55
N PHE A 174 9.85 20.51 18.32
CA PHE A 174 8.58 19.79 18.26
C PHE A 174 7.98 19.84 16.85
N VAL A 175 7.94 21.03 16.23
CA VAL A 175 7.41 21.18 14.87
C VAL A 175 8.30 20.41 13.88
N ASN A 176 9.59 20.74 13.82
CA ASN A 176 10.49 20.28 12.76
C ASN A 176 11.04 18.86 12.95
N LYS A 177 10.95 18.26 14.14
CA LYS A 177 11.49 16.92 14.43
C LYS A 177 10.47 15.92 14.98
N GLU A 178 9.25 16.35 15.30
CA GLU A 178 8.17 15.46 15.77
C GLU A 178 6.90 15.59 14.90
N MET A 179 6.32 16.79 14.80
CA MET A 179 5.08 17.05 14.05
C MET A 179 5.24 16.85 12.53
N ILE A 180 6.45 17.06 12.00
CA ILE A 180 6.74 16.84 10.58
C ILE A 180 6.57 15.37 10.17
N HIS A 181 6.89 14.42 11.06
CA HIS A 181 6.73 12.99 10.82
C HIS A 181 5.27 12.60 10.69
N PHE A 182 4.41 13.18 11.54
CA PHE A 182 2.97 13.04 11.37
C PHE A 182 2.51 13.63 10.03
N SER A 183 2.96 14.84 9.70
CA SER A 183 2.52 15.55 8.50
C SER A 183 2.89 14.78 7.22
N ASN A 184 4.10 14.22 7.18
CA ASN A 184 4.51 13.33 6.09
C ASN A 184 3.78 11.98 6.12
N GLY A 185 3.62 11.36 7.29
CA GLY A 185 2.84 10.13 7.47
C GLY A 185 1.38 10.28 7.02
N ASP A 186 0.79 11.46 7.26
CA ASP A 186 -0.55 11.82 6.80
C ASP A 186 -0.63 11.93 5.27
N ASN A 187 0.40 12.47 4.62
CA ASN A 187 0.51 12.45 3.16
C ASN A 187 0.63 11.01 2.63
N ILE A 188 1.51 10.20 3.22
CA ILE A 188 1.73 8.79 2.85
C ILE A 188 0.43 7.97 2.91
N ARG A 189 -0.38 8.14 3.96
CA ARG A 189 -1.66 7.42 4.08
C ARG A 189 -2.79 7.99 3.23
N SER A 190 -2.68 9.24 2.77
CA SER A 190 -3.76 9.96 2.10
C SER A 190 -3.62 10.03 0.58
N LEU A 191 -2.41 10.06 0.05
CA LEU A 191 -2.11 10.12 -1.38
C LEU A 191 -1.73 8.72 -1.92
N PRO A 192 -2.09 8.39 -3.17
CA PRO A 192 -1.68 7.14 -3.79
C PRO A 192 -0.22 7.21 -4.28
N ASN A 193 0.37 6.06 -4.59
CA ASN A 193 1.58 5.98 -5.41
C ASN A 193 1.23 5.84 -6.89
N VAL A 194 2.02 6.46 -7.78
CA VAL A 194 1.84 6.42 -9.24
C VAL A 194 1.91 5.00 -9.80
N MET A 195 2.69 4.12 -9.15
CA MET A 195 2.96 2.78 -9.62
C MET A 195 1.73 1.86 -9.53
N ASP A 196 1.10 1.78 -8.35
CA ASP A 196 -0.06 0.92 -8.13
C ASP A 196 -1.38 1.66 -7.98
N GLY A 197 -1.36 2.98 -7.80
CA GLY A 197 -2.55 3.77 -7.49
C GLY A 197 -3.14 3.50 -6.11
N LEU A 198 -2.46 2.73 -5.26
CA LEU A 198 -2.96 2.30 -3.96
C LEU A 198 -2.39 3.17 -2.84
N LYS A 199 -3.21 3.38 -1.83
CA LYS A 199 -2.78 3.86 -0.50
C LYS A 199 -2.22 2.69 0.30
N PRO A 200 -1.38 2.93 1.33
CA PRO A 200 -0.79 1.87 2.14
C PRO A 200 -1.81 0.88 2.71
N SER A 201 -2.97 1.35 3.18
CA SER A 201 -4.03 0.45 3.68
C SER A 201 -4.57 -0.51 2.61
N GLN A 202 -4.75 -0.03 1.39
CA GLN A 202 -5.20 -0.84 0.26
C GLN A 202 -4.12 -1.84 -0.18
N ARG A 203 -2.85 -1.41 -0.15
CA ARG A 203 -1.69 -2.25 -0.46
C ARG A 203 -1.52 -3.38 0.55
N LYS A 204 -1.66 -3.08 1.85
CA LYS A 204 -1.69 -4.07 2.94
C LYS A 204 -2.79 -5.11 2.72
N VAL A 205 -4.01 -4.68 2.41
CA VAL A 205 -5.13 -5.59 2.09
C VAL A 205 -4.80 -6.48 0.88
N LEU A 206 -4.27 -5.90 -0.21
CA LEU A 206 -3.94 -6.66 -1.41
C LEU A 206 -2.82 -7.67 -1.16
N HIS A 207 -1.76 -7.27 -0.45
CA HIS A 207 -0.67 -8.15 -0.04
C HIS A 207 -1.16 -9.32 0.79
N ALA A 208 -2.04 -9.07 1.78
CA ALA A 208 -2.64 -10.13 2.59
C ALA A 208 -3.46 -11.12 1.72
N CYS A 209 -4.21 -10.62 0.72
CA CYS A 209 -4.95 -11.47 -0.21
C CYS A 209 -4.04 -12.33 -1.09
N PHE A 210 -2.93 -11.78 -1.58
CA PHE A 210 -1.92 -12.48 -2.36
C PHE A 210 -1.21 -13.55 -1.54
N LYS A 211 -0.74 -13.20 -0.34
CA LYS A 211 -0.07 -14.12 0.61
C LYS A 211 -0.94 -15.32 0.96
N ARG A 212 -2.24 -15.09 1.20
CA ARG A 212 -3.21 -16.17 1.49
C ARG A 212 -3.64 -16.97 0.26
N LYS A 213 -3.34 -16.48 -0.95
CA LYS A 213 -3.92 -17.00 -2.22
C LYS A 213 -5.45 -17.07 -2.13
N LEU A 214 -6.08 -15.93 -1.80
CA LEU A 214 -7.53 -15.83 -1.49
C LEU A 214 -8.44 -16.09 -2.70
N LYS A 215 -8.59 -17.38 -3.07
CA LYS A 215 -9.43 -17.85 -4.18
C LYS A 215 -10.88 -18.10 -3.76
N SER A 216 -11.10 -18.48 -2.50
CA SER A 216 -12.44 -18.73 -1.96
C SER A 216 -12.91 -17.57 -1.09
N GLU A 217 -14.24 -17.42 -0.99
CA GLU A 217 -14.87 -16.40 -0.18
C GLU A 217 -14.46 -16.49 1.30
N ILE A 218 -14.22 -15.31 1.90
CA ILE A 218 -13.97 -15.12 3.32
C ILE A 218 -14.79 -13.94 3.81
N LYS A 219 -15.22 -13.94 5.08
CA LYS A 219 -15.89 -12.78 5.67
C LYS A 219 -14.95 -11.58 5.72
N VAL A 220 -15.46 -10.38 5.44
CA VAL A 220 -14.65 -9.15 5.50
C VAL A 220 -14.03 -8.94 6.89
N ALA A 221 -14.76 -9.24 7.97
CA ALA A 221 -14.23 -9.16 9.33
C ALA A 221 -13.05 -10.12 9.56
N GLN A 222 -13.09 -11.34 8.99
CA GLN A 222 -12.01 -12.31 9.12
C GLN A 222 -10.79 -11.91 8.26
N LEU A 223 -11.03 -11.38 7.06
CA LEU A 223 -9.96 -10.86 6.21
C LEU A 223 -9.26 -9.65 6.86
N SER A 224 -10.01 -8.78 7.51
CA SER A 224 -9.47 -7.64 8.26
C SER A 224 -8.52 -8.10 9.38
N GLY A 225 -8.93 -9.08 10.19
CA GLY A 225 -8.06 -9.66 11.22
C GLY A 225 -6.79 -10.30 10.64
N TYR A 226 -6.92 -11.06 9.55
CA TYR A 226 -5.77 -11.64 8.85
C TYR A 226 -4.82 -10.58 8.27
N CYS A 227 -5.37 -9.49 7.71
CA CYS A 227 -4.57 -8.36 7.24
C CYS A 227 -3.83 -7.69 8.39
N ALA A 228 -4.51 -7.41 9.50
CA ALA A 228 -3.90 -6.76 10.66
C ALA A 228 -2.71 -7.56 11.21
N GLU A 229 -2.86 -8.89 11.31
CA GLU A 229 -1.80 -9.81 11.74
C GLU A 229 -0.63 -9.88 10.74
N HIS A 230 -0.92 -9.98 9.44
CA HIS A 230 0.12 -10.25 8.45
C HIS A 230 0.81 -9.03 7.84
N THR A 231 0.32 -7.82 8.11
CA THR A 231 0.84 -6.58 7.52
C THR A 231 1.17 -5.49 8.53
N ALA A 232 1.27 -5.84 9.82
CA ALA A 232 1.51 -4.88 10.90
C ALA A 232 0.59 -3.64 10.85
N TYR A 233 -0.71 -3.84 10.65
CA TYR A 233 -1.64 -2.69 10.55
C TYR A 233 -1.97 -2.12 11.94
N HIS A 234 -1.66 -0.84 12.16
CA HIS A 234 -1.77 -0.22 13.50
C HIS A 234 -2.98 0.69 13.73
N HIS A 235 -3.77 1.02 12.71
CA HIS A 235 -4.88 2.00 12.83
C HIS A 235 -6.26 1.38 13.14
N GLY A 236 -6.26 0.12 13.61
CA GLY A 236 -7.47 -0.60 14.00
C GLY A 236 -8.30 -1.20 12.84
N GLU A 237 -8.94 -2.33 13.12
CA GLU A 237 -9.67 -3.13 12.12
C GLU A 237 -10.88 -2.42 11.50
N VAL A 238 -11.47 -1.42 12.18
CA VAL A 238 -12.61 -0.67 11.65
C VAL A 238 -12.23 0.07 10.36
N SER A 239 -11.02 0.64 10.31
CA SER A 239 -10.49 1.30 9.12
C SER A 239 -10.24 0.30 7.98
N LEU A 240 -9.74 -0.90 8.32
CA LEU A 240 -9.54 -1.99 7.36
C LEU A 240 -10.86 -2.50 6.77
N HIS A 241 -11.93 -2.59 7.56
CA HIS A 241 -13.26 -2.94 7.04
C HIS A 241 -13.70 -2.00 5.93
N GLY A 242 -13.61 -0.68 6.16
CA GLY A 242 -13.94 0.33 5.15
C GLY A 242 -13.04 0.23 3.92
N THR A 243 -11.75 -0.03 4.12
CA THR A 243 -10.78 -0.21 3.02
C THR A 243 -11.14 -1.42 2.15
N ILE A 244 -11.40 -2.59 2.75
CA ILE A 244 -11.77 -3.82 2.04
C ILE A 244 -13.08 -3.63 1.29
N ILE A 245 -14.09 -3.01 1.92
CA ILE A 245 -15.37 -2.73 1.28
C ILE A 245 -15.16 -1.81 0.07
N GLY A 246 -14.43 -0.72 0.22
CA GLY A 246 -14.14 0.23 -0.86
C GLY A 246 -13.39 -0.40 -2.04
N MET A 247 -12.45 -1.32 -1.79
CA MET A 247 -11.74 -2.05 -2.85
C MET A 247 -12.63 -3.05 -3.60
N ALA A 248 -13.75 -3.46 -3.02
CA ALA A 248 -14.68 -4.42 -3.60
C ALA A 248 -15.88 -3.77 -4.32
N GLN A 249 -16.20 -2.51 -3.99
CA GLN A 249 -17.37 -1.80 -4.56
C GLN A 249 -17.32 -1.73 -6.09
N ASP A 250 -18.49 -1.94 -6.72
CA ASP A 250 -18.64 -2.05 -8.18
C ASP A 250 -19.82 -1.23 -8.75
N PHE A 251 -20.42 -0.33 -7.96
CA PHE A 251 -21.48 0.57 -8.42
C PHE A 251 -20.94 1.75 -9.25
N VAL A 252 -21.81 2.40 -10.04
CA VAL A 252 -21.45 3.56 -10.88
C VAL A 252 -20.84 4.69 -10.06
N GLY A 253 -19.59 5.04 -10.35
CA GLY A 253 -18.81 6.06 -9.62
C GLY A 253 -17.94 5.50 -8.49
N SER A 254 -17.94 4.18 -8.27
CA SER A 254 -16.91 3.45 -7.51
C SER A 254 -15.84 2.90 -8.47
N ASN A 255 -15.29 1.70 -8.30
CA ASN A 255 -14.15 1.23 -9.09
C ASN A 255 -14.51 0.85 -10.54
N ASN A 256 -13.68 1.25 -11.52
CA ASN A 256 -13.76 0.69 -12.87
C ASN A 256 -13.34 -0.78 -12.88
N LEU A 257 -12.29 -1.11 -12.13
CA LEU A 257 -11.80 -2.47 -11.88
C LEU A 257 -11.66 -2.69 -10.37
N ASN A 258 -12.64 -3.36 -9.77
CA ASN A 258 -12.57 -3.78 -8.37
C ASN A 258 -11.59 -4.96 -8.21
N LEU A 259 -10.63 -4.83 -7.30
CA LEU A 259 -9.62 -5.88 -7.03
C LEU A 259 -10.16 -7.01 -6.15
N LEU A 260 -11.28 -6.75 -5.48
CA LEU A 260 -11.98 -7.69 -4.63
C LEU A 260 -13.41 -7.85 -5.13
N ILE A 261 -14.00 -9.03 -4.98
CA ILE A 261 -15.38 -9.29 -5.42
C ILE A 261 -16.37 -8.99 -4.29
N PRO A 262 -17.41 -8.16 -4.53
CA PRO A 262 -18.42 -7.85 -3.53
C PRO A 262 -19.41 -9.01 -3.41
N SER A 263 -19.17 -9.96 -2.49
CA SER A 263 -20.04 -11.11 -2.25
C SER A 263 -21.01 -10.80 -1.09
N GLY A 264 -22.06 -10.04 -1.40
CA GLY A 264 -23.04 -9.52 -0.44
C GLY A 264 -23.38 -8.06 -0.70
N GLN A 265 -23.93 -7.36 0.30
CA GLN A 265 -24.27 -5.94 0.19
C GLN A 265 -23.07 -5.05 0.56
N PHE A 266 -22.26 -4.66 -0.43
CA PHE A 266 -21.08 -3.79 -0.27
C PHE A 266 -21.38 -2.29 -0.42
N GLY A 267 -22.66 -1.95 -0.43
CA GLY A 267 -23.16 -0.60 -0.63
C GLY A 267 -23.44 -0.33 -2.09
N THR A 268 -24.21 0.71 -2.35
CA THR A 268 -24.77 1.00 -3.66
C THR A 268 -24.64 2.49 -3.98
N ARG A 269 -24.94 2.84 -5.23
CA ARG A 269 -24.99 4.24 -5.65
C ARG A 269 -26.09 5.06 -4.95
N LEU A 270 -27.01 4.43 -4.22
CA LEU A 270 -28.05 5.13 -3.45
C LEU A 270 -27.45 6.07 -2.40
N ALA A 271 -26.42 5.58 -1.69
CA ALA A 271 -25.70 6.31 -0.64
C ALA A 271 -24.19 6.44 -0.91
N GLY A 272 -23.72 6.08 -2.10
CA GLY A 272 -22.30 6.14 -2.43
C GLY A 272 -21.47 5.12 -1.64
N GLY A 273 -22.05 3.96 -1.33
CA GLY A 273 -21.38 2.89 -0.59
C GLY A 273 -21.56 2.94 0.93
N GLU A 274 -22.09 4.02 1.50
CA GLU A 274 -22.35 4.14 2.95
C GLU A 274 -23.44 3.17 3.46
N ASP A 275 -24.25 2.64 2.55
CA ASP A 275 -25.29 1.64 2.79
C ASP A 275 -24.76 0.18 2.78
N ALA A 276 -23.44 0.00 2.87
CA ALA A 276 -22.81 -1.31 3.01
C ALA A 276 -23.27 -2.02 4.30
N ALA A 277 -23.48 -3.33 4.20
CA ALA A 277 -23.83 -4.15 5.36
C ALA A 277 -22.61 -4.36 6.29
N SER A 278 -22.89 -4.81 7.51
CA SER A 278 -21.83 -5.06 8.49
C SER A 278 -20.78 -6.06 7.95
N PRO A 279 -19.46 -5.81 8.16
CA PRO A 279 -18.36 -6.69 7.76
C PRO A 279 -18.47 -8.15 8.22
N ARG A 280 -19.33 -8.43 9.21
CA ARG A 280 -19.58 -9.77 9.75
C ARG A 280 -20.48 -10.63 8.85
N TYR A 281 -21.25 -10.02 7.95
CA TYR A 281 -22.26 -10.67 7.11
C TYR A 281 -21.90 -10.72 5.63
N ILE A 282 -20.92 -9.93 5.21
CA ILE A 282 -20.48 -9.84 3.82
C ILE A 282 -19.16 -10.58 3.60
N PHE A 283 -19.02 -11.14 2.41
CA PHE A 283 -17.89 -11.96 2.01
C PHE A 283 -17.17 -11.34 0.83
N THR A 284 -15.89 -11.65 0.71
CA THR A 284 -15.07 -11.18 -0.41
C THR A 284 -14.04 -12.24 -0.77
N HIS A 285 -13.51 -12.15 -1.98
CA HIS A 285 -12.35 -12.89 -2.45
C HIS A 285 -11.63 -12.06 -3.51
N LEU A 286 -10.43 -12.48 -3.89
CA LEU A 286 -9.65 -11.79 -4.89
C LEU A 286 -10.34 -11.87 -6.26
N SER A 287 -10.50 -10.73 -6.93
CA SER A 287 -11.02 -10.72 -8.31
C SER A 287 -10.06 -11.48 -9.23
N PRO A 288 -10.54 -12.36 -10.13
CA PRO A 288 -9.66 -13.09 -11.04
C PRO A 288 -8.74 -12.16 -11.85
N ILE A 289 -9.24 -10.98 -12.23
CA ILE A 289 -8.47 -9.98 -12.97
C ILE A 289 -7.26 -9.47 -12.19
N SER A 290 -7.27 -9.52 -10.85
CA SER A 290 -6.19 -8.98 -10.03
C SER A 290 -4.87 -9.73 -10.25
N ARG A 291 -4.86 -11.04 -10.49
CA ARG A 291 -3.61 -11.76 -10.81
C ARG A 291 -3.18 -11.64 -12.28
N TYR A 292 -4.08 -11.22 -13.17
CA TYR A 292 -3.69 -10.78 -14.51
C TYR A 292 -3.07 -9.38 -14.47
N LEU A 293 -3.61 -8.51 -13.62
CA LEU A 293 -3.10 -7.16 -13.43
C LEU A 293 -1.77 -7.12 -12.66
N PHE A 294 -1.62 -8.00 -11.67
CA PHE A 294 -0.42 -8.17 -10.84
C PHE A 294 0.13 -9.60 -10.98
N PRO A 295 0.95 -9.87 -12.02
CA PRO A 295 1.54 -11.18 -12.26
C PRO A 295 2.32 -11.71 -11.04
N GLU A 296 2.11 -12.97 -10.67
CA GLU A 296 2.81 -13.60 -9.53
C GLU A 296 4.33 -13.66 -9.75
N ASP A 297 4.78 -13.73 -11.01
CA ASP A 297 6.21 -13.66 -11.37
C ASP A 297 6.87 -12.34 -11.00
N ASP A 298 6.09 -11.26 -10.85
CA ASP A 298 6.61 -9.96 -10.44
C ASP A 298 6.77 -9.88 -8.92
N ASP A 299 6.07 -10.72 -8.15
CA ASP A 299 6.00 -10.62 -6.68
C ASP A 299 7.40 -10.69 -6.05
N ILE A 300 8.33 -11.50 -6.59
CA ILE A 300 9.70 -11.64 -6.07
C ILE A 300 10.59 -10.43 -6.38
N LEU A 301 10.23 -9.60 -7.35
CA LEU A 301 11.03 -8.45 -7.80
C LEU A 301 10.75 -7.20 -6.96
N LEU A 302 9.70 -7.21 -6.15
CA LEU A 302 9.24 -6.04 -5.39
C LEU A 302 10.07 -5.84 -4.11
N ASP A 303 10.36 -4.59 -3.79
CA ASP A 303 10.99 -4.22 -2.52
C ASP A 303 9.96 -4.27 -1.37
N TYR A 304 9.93 -5.40 -0.64
CA TYR A 304 9.13 -5.58 0.56
C TYR A 304 9.65 -4.79 1.75
N LEU A 305 8.72 -4.19 2.51
CA LEU A 305 9.04 -3.49 3.75
C LEU A 305 9.12 -4.49 4.91
N GLU A 306 9.85 -4.11 5.96
CA GLU A 306 9.91 -4.84 7.21
C GLU A 306 9.42 -3.93 8.34
N GLU A 307 8.39 -4.38 9.07
CA GLU A 307 7.84 -3.69 10.23
C GLU A 307 7.70 -4.68 11.38
N ASP A 308 8.05 -4.26 12.60
CA ASP A 308 8.01 -5.10 13.81
C ASP A 308 8.73 -6.47 13.67
N GLY A 309 9.76 -6.55 12.80
CA GLY A 309 10.51 -7.78 12.49
C GLY A 309 9.82 -8.73 11.52
N GLN A 310 8.77 -8.26 10.83
CA GLN A 310 7.97 -9.02 9.88
C GLN A 310 8.04 -8.38 8.49
N LYS A 311 8.27 -9.21 7.47
CA LYS A 311 8.09 -8.83 6.06
C LYS A 311 6.60 -8.57 5.78
N ILE A 312 6.28 -7.32 5.44
CA ILE A 312 4.93 -6.83 5.19
C ILE A 312 4.74 -6.57 3.68
N GLU A 313 3.90 -5.62 3.27
CA GLU A 313 3.66 -5.28 1.87
C GLU A 313 4.87 -4.57 1.21
N PRO A 314 4.96 -4.53 -0.13
CA PRO A 314 6.02 -3.80 -0.82
C PRO A 314 5.81 -2.30 -0.77
N LYS A 315 6.86 -1.52 -1.07
CA LYS A 315 6.74 -0.06 -1.22
C LYS A 315 5.61 0.33 -2.16
N PHE A 316 5.52 -0.39 -3.28
CA PHE A 316 4.40 -0.38 -4.22
C PHE A 316 4.33 -1.71 -4.95
N PHE A 317 3.14 -2.08 -5.43
CA PHE A 317 3.03 -3.05 -6.50
C PHE A 317 3.27 -2.39 -7.86
N CYS A 318 3.54 -3.20 -8.88
CA CYS A 318 3.70 -2.71 -10.24
C CYS A 318 2.72 -3.46 -11.13
N PRO A 319 1.46 -3.01 -11.28
CA PRO A 319 0.48 -3.65 -12.16
C PRO A 319 0.96 -3.58 -13.62
N ILE A 320 0.35 -4.32 -14.55
CA ILE A 320 0.73 -4.31 -15.99
C ILE A 320 0.24 -3.07 -16.77
N ILE A 321 -0.76 -2.36 -16.24
CA ILE A 321 -1.24 -1.06 -16.70
C ILE A 321 -1.39 -0.12 -15.49
N PRO A 322 -1.28 1.21 -15.64
CA PRO A 322 -1.33 2.14 -14.51
C PRO A 322 -2.72 2.16 -13.85
N LEU A 323 -2.88 1.38 -12.77
CA LEU A 323 -4.14 1.23 -12.04
C LEU A 323 -4.64 2.55 -11.43
N LEU A 324 -3.74 3.49 -11.12
CA LEU A 324 -4.10 4.84 -10.67
C LEU A 324 -5.04 5.55 -11.65
N LEU A 325 -4.81 5.40 -12.96
CA LEU A 325 -5.67 6.01 -13.99
C LEU A 325 -6.99 5.24 -14.16
N VAL A 326 -6.94 3.92 -14.02
CA VAL A 326 -8.12 3.05 -14.13
C VAL A 326 -9.15 3.41 -13.06
N ASN A 327 -8.75 3.37 -11.79
CA ASN A 327 -9.66 3.53 -10.65
C ASN A 327 -9.69 4.95 -10.09
N GLY A 328 -8.79 5.84 -10.54
CA GLY A 328 -8.66 7.17 -10.00
C GLY A 328 -8.19 7.16 -8.54
N SER A 329 -8.15 8.34 -7.92
CA SER A 329 -7.89 8.45 -6.49
C SER A 329 -8.39 9.79 -5.95
N GLN A 330 -8.78 9.80 -4.67
CA GLN A 330 -9.12 11.01 -3.95
C GLN A 330 -8.51 10.96 -2.55
N GLY A 331 -7.93 12.07 -2.10
CA GLY A 331 -7.29 12.15 -0.78
C GLY A 331 -6.95 13.57 -0.38
N ILE A 332 -6.86 13.82 0.92
CA ILE A 332 -6.45 15.11 1.49
C ILE A 332 -5.40 14.80 2.55
N GLY A 333 -4.20 15.34 2.37
CA GLY A 333 -3.11 15.23 3.33
C GLY A 333 -2.70 16.60 3.86
N THR A 334 -1.52 16.67 4.46
CA THR A 334 -0.97 17.91 5.02
C THR A 334 -0.26 18.72 3.95
N GLY A 335 -0.94 19.74 3.42
CA GLY A 335 -0.39 20.66 2.40
C GLY A 335 -0.73 20.29 0.95
N TRP A 336 -1.14 19.03 0.73
CA TRP A 336 -1.59 18.50 -0.56
C TRP A 336 -3.00 17.92 -0.48
N SER A 337 -3.63 17.84 -1.64
CA SER A 337 -4.80 16.96 -1.85
C SER A 337 -4.72 16.39 -3.25
N THR A 338 -5.40 15.29 -3.51
CA THR A 338 -5.42 14.67 -4.82
C THR A 338 -6.85 14.38 -5.25
N PHE A 339 -7.11 14.64 -6.53
CA PHE A 339 -8.27 14.14 -7.23
C PHE A 339 -7.82 13.74 -8.64
N ILE A 340 -7.84 12.45 -8.91
CA ILE A 340 -7.52 11.85 -10.20
C ILE A 340 -8.79 11.12 -10.67
N PRO A 341 -9.41 11.52 -11.79
CA PRO A 341 -10.60 10.84 -12.28
C PRO A 341 -10.26 9.44 -12.80
N GLN A 342 -11.31 8.65 -12.97
CA GLN A 342 -11.25 7.34 -13.59
C GLN A 342 -11.20 7.46 -15.10
N HIS A 343 -10.47 6.55 -15.73
CA HIS A 343 -10.33 6.48 -17.18
C HIS A 343 -10.58 5.07 -17.67
N GLU A 344 -10.78 4.94 -18.97
CA GLU A 344 -11.16 3.68 -19.59
C GLU A 344 -9.96 2.72 -19.62
N PRO A 345 -10.08 1.50 -19.07
CA PRO A 345 -8.97 0.56 -19.02
C PRO A 345 -8.37 0.20 -20.38
N THR A 346 -9.22 0.08 -21.41
CA THR A 346 -8.81 -0.22 -22.79
C THR A 346 -8.01 0.93 -23.40
N SER A 347 -8.46 2.17 -23.22
CA SER A 347 -7.72 3.37 -23.67
C SER A 347 -6.34 3.48 -23.00
N ILE A 348 -6.22 3.13 -21.71
CA ILE A 348 -4.94 3.07 -21.00
C ILE A 348 -4.05 1.96 -21.57
N LEU A 349 -4.62 0.77 -21.80
CA LEU A 349 -3.90 -0.36 -22.36
C LEU A 349 -3.36 -0.04 -23.76
N ASP A 350 -4.17 0.60 -24.60
CA ASP A 350 -3.78 1.03 -25.95
C ASP A 350 -2.70 2.11 -25.91
N TYR A 351 -2.73 3.01 -24.93
CA TYR A 351 -1.65 3.98 -24.70
C TYR A 351 -0.31 3.29 -24.37
N VAL A 352 -0.34 2.30 -23.47
CA VAL A 352 0.86 1.53 -23.12
C VAL A 352 1.39 0.75 -24.32
N ARG A 353 0.52 0.07 -25.08
CA ARG A 353 0.90 -0.61 -26.33
C ARG A 353 1.53 0.36 -27.33
N ALA A 354 0.89 1.49 -27.56
CA ALA A 354 1.36 2.54 -28.47
C ALA A 354 2.77 3.06 -28.07
N LYS A 355 3.07 3.14 -26.77
CA LYS A 355 4.41 3.48 -26.26
C LYS A 355 5.43 2.36 -26.48
N LEU A 356 5.07 1.10 -26.26
CA LEU A 356 5.94 -0.06 -26.51
C LEU A 356 6.31 -0.16 -28.00
N ASP A 357 5.34 0.09 -28.88
CA ASP A 357 5.52 0.11 -30.33
C ASP A 357 6.23 1.38 -30.84
N GLN A 358 6.55 2.33 -29.96
CA GLN A 358 7.16 3.63 -30.29
C GLN A 358 6.39 4.40 -31.36
N THR A 359 5.06 4.32 -31.31
CA THR A 359 4.20 5.02 -32.26
C THR A 359 4.28 6.54 -32.08
N LEU A 360 4.24 7.28 -33.19
CA LEU A 360 4.31 8.74 -33.18
C LEU A 360 3.05 9.42 -32.63
N ASN A 361 1.89 8.78 -32.79
CA ASN A 361 0.59 9.32 -32.39
C ASN A 361 0.01 8.47 -31.26
N LEU A 362 0.25 8.89 -30.03
CA LEU A 362 -0.32 8.22 -28.85
C LEU A 362 -1.83 8.53 -28.73
N PRO A 363 -2.65 7.53 -28.35
CA PRO A 363 -4.07 7.76 -28.09
C PRO A 363 -4.25 8.68 -26.87
N ARG A 364 -5.43 9.30 -26.75
CA ARG A 364 -5.76 10.10 -25.56
C ARG A 364 -6.38 9.25 -24.48
N ILE A 365 -6.09 9.59 -23.23
CA ILE A 365 -6.68 8.92 -22.07
C ILE A 365 -7.83 9.79 -21.55
N GLU A 366 -9.05 9.50 -21.99
CA GLU A 366 -10.24 10.28 -21.65
C GLU A 366 -10.95 9.70 -20.39
N PRO A 367 -11.56 10.54 -19.53
CA PRO A 367 -12.26 10.06 -18.34
C PRO A 367 -13.45 9.16 -18.66
N TYR A 368 -13.63 8.14 -17.82
CA TYR A 368 -14.64 7.11 -17.98
C TYR A 368 -15.00 6.50 -16.63
N THR A 369 -16.28 6.18 -16.46
CA THR A 369 -16.78 5.47 -15.28
C THR A 369 -17.67 4.31 -15.73
N LYS A 370 -17.34 3.11 -15.27
CA LYS A 370 -18.05 1.87 -15.60
C LYS A 370 -19.53 1.96 -15.26
N GLY A 371 -20.36 1.67 -16.25
CA GLY A 371 -21.82 1.66 -16.11
C GLY A 371 -22.49 3.04 -16.09
N PHE A 372 -21.75 4.14 -16.18
CA PHE A 372 -22.32 5.48 -16.32
C PHE A 372 -22.94 5.65 -17.71
N GLN A 373 -24.20 6.09 -17.77
CA GLN A 373 -24.95 6.23 -19.03
C GLN A 373 -25.10 7.68 -19.50
N GLY A 374 -24.56 8.64 -18.73
CA GLY A 374 -24.60 10.04 -19.08
C GLY A 374 -23.49 10.43 -20.07
N ARG A 375 -23.32 11.73 -20.26
CA ARG A 375 -22.26 12.27 -21.14
C ARG A 375 -21.12 12.88 -20.31
N ILE A 376 -19.90 12.72 -20.79
CA ILE A 376 -18.70 13.37 -20.24
C ILE A 376 -18.14 14.26 -21.34
N GLU A 377 -18.06 15.56 -21.11
CA GLU A 377 -17.57 16.52 -22.09
C GLU A 377 -16.41 17.32 -21.54
N ARG A 378 -15.40 17.54 -22.39
CA ARG A 378 -14.26 18.37 -22.07
C ARG A 378 -14.68 19.85 -22.05
N LYS A 379 -14.38 20.55 -20.96
CA LYS A 379 -14.70 21.97 -20.79
C LYS A 379 -13.51 22.71 -20.17
N GLY A 380 -12.81 23.50 -20.99
CA GLY A 380 -11.57 24.17 -20.57
C GLY A 380 -10.47 23.16 -20.25
N THR A 381 -9.94 23.21 -19.03
CA THR A 381 -8.89 22.32 -18.52
C THR A 381 -9.41 21.09 -17.78
N GLY A 382 -10.74 20.92 -17.66
CA GLY A 382 -11.34 19.77 -17.00
C GLY A 382 -12.50 19.17 -17.79
N TYR A 383 -13.32 18.38 -17.11
CA TYR A 383 -14.48 17.73 -17.71
C TYR A 383 -15.75 18.06 -16.92
N THR A 384 -16.88 18.06 -17.62
CA THR A 384 -18.20 18.12 -17.02
C THR A 384 -18.95 16.83 -17.35
N THR A 385 -19.47 16.19 -16.31
CA THR A 385 -20.31 15.00 -16.40
C THR A 385 -21.76 15.44 -16.31
N TYR A 386 -22.62 14.89 -17.16
CA TYR A 386 -24.03 15.24 -17.23
C TYR A 386 -24.89 14.00 -17.02
N GLY A 387 -25.89 14.15 -16.14
CA GLY A 387 -26.98 13.18 -16.07
C GLY A 387 -27.90 13.29 -17.28
N THR A 388 -28.87 12.39 -17.36
CA THR A 388 -29.82 12.34 -18.48
C THR A 388 -31.19 12.81 -18.01
N ILE A 389 -31.81 13.70 -18.80
CA ILE A 389 -33.16 14.21 -18.58
C ILE A 389 -33.94 14.19 -19.89
N LYS A 390 -35.18 13.71 -19.81
CA LYS A 390 -36.11 13.61 -20.94
C LYS A 390 -37.40 14.34 -20.60
N ILE A 391 -37.95 15.06 -21.56
CA ILE A 391 -39.27 15.69 -21.42
C ILE A 391 -40.31 14.66 -21.84
N LEU A 392 -41.27 14.37 -20.95
CA LEU A 392 -42.39 13.47 -21.27
C LEU A 392 -43.60 14.25 -21.79
N ASP A 393 -43.87 15.41 -21.19
CA ASP A 393 -44.95 16.32 -21.58
C ASP A 393 -44.64 17.75 -21.10
N ASN A 394 -45.57 18.69 -21.27
CA ASN A 394 -45.39 20.12 -20.97
C ASN A 394 -45.15 20.45 -19.48
N ILE A 395 -45.36 19.49 -18.57
CA ILE A 395 -45.17 19.65 -17.13
C ILE A 395 -44.34 18.52 -16.50
N THR A 396 -44.04 17.44 -17.21
CA THR A 396 -43.39 16.25 -16.65
C THR A 396 -42.04 16.00 -17.31
N VAL A 397 -41.02 15.80 -16.48
CA VAL A 397 -39.68 15.37 -16.91
C VAL A 397 -39.29 14.05 -16.25
N TYR A 398 -38.45 13.28 -16.94
CA TYR A 398 -37.93 12.00 -16.52
C TYR A 398 -36.41 12.05 -16.44
N ILE A 399 -35.85 11.65 -15.30
CA ILE A 399 -34.40 11.63 -15.03
C ILE A 399 -34.00 10.17 -14.78
N ASP A 400 -33.24 9.59 -15.70
CA ASP A 400 -32.78 8.19 -15.66
C ASP A 400 -31.28 8.03 -15.36
N GLU A 401 -30.51 9.12 -15.29
CA GLU A 401 -29.12 9.08 -14.88
C GLU A 401 -28.70 10.36 -14.13
N LEU A 402 -27.85 10.21 -13.11
CA LEU A 402 -27.29 11.32 -12.33
C LEU A 402 -25.80 11.50 -12.65
N PRO A 403 -25.25 12.73 -12.56
CA PRO A 403 -23.82 12.96 -12.74
C PRO A 403 -22.96 12.14 -11.78
N ILE A 404 -21.72 11.88 -12.20
CA ILE A 404 -20.75 11.15 -11.38
C ILE A 404 -20.51 11.91 -10.05
N GLY A 405 -20.55 11.16 -8.94
CA GLY A 405 -20.43 11.69 -7.58
C GLY A 405 -21.74 12.22 -6.96
N VAL A 406 -22.88 12.09 -7.66
CA VAL A 406 -24.21 12.47 -7.16
C VAL A 406 -25.03 11.22 -6.81
N TRP A 407 -25.21 10.98 -5.51
CA TRP A 407 -25.93 9.81 -4.99
C TRP A 407 -27.44 10.00 -4.95
N THR A 408 -28.21 8.92 -5.18
CA THR A 408 -29.67 8.97 -5.32
C THR A 408 -30.36 9.60 -4.11
N ASN A 409 -29.98 9.23 -2.88
CA ASN A 409 -30.59 9.75 -1.65
C ASN A 409 -30.31 11.25 -1.44
N LYS A 410 -29.12 11.69 -1.82
CA LYS A 410 -28.74 13.11 -1.78
C LYS A 410 -29.51 13.92 -2.83
N TYR A 411 -29.73 13.34 -4.01
CA TYR A 411 -30.52 13.97 -5.06
C TYR A 411 -32.02 14.04 -4.72
N LYS A 412 -32.58 12.97 -4.13
CA LYS A 412 -33.93 12.96 -3.56
C LYS A 412 -34.13 14.08 -2.55
N SER A 413 -33.18 14.25 -1.63
CA SER A 413 -33.21 15.34 -0.65
C SER A 413 -33.20 16.73 -1.32
N PHE A 414 -32.57 16.87 -2.48
CA PHE A 414 -32.62 18.09 -3.29
C PHE A 414 -33.98 18.31 -3.95
N LEU A 415 -34.61 17.27 -4.51
CA LEU A 415 -35.96 17.37 -5.09
C LEU A 415 -37.02 17.71 -4.03
N LEU A 416 -36.96 17.08 -2.84
CA LEU A 416 -37.83 17.42 -1.71
C LEU A 416 -37.72 18.90 -1.30
N LYS A 417 -36.50 19.46 -1.31
CA LYS A 417 -36.28 20.90 -1.06
C LYS A 417 -36.86 21.79 -2.15
N LYS A 418 -36.88 21.34 -3.41
CA LYS A 418 -37.54 22.08 -4.51
C LYS A 418 -39.07 21.98 -4.42
N GLN A 419 -39.60 20.84 -3.98
CA GLN A 419 -41.02 20.65 -3.72
C GLN A 419 -41.51 21.55 -2.58
N SER A 420 -40.77 21.65 -1.48
CA SER A 420 -41.13 22.53 -0.35
C SER A 420 -41.11 24.02 -0.71
N LYS A 421 -40.28 24.42 -1.68
CA LYS A 421 -40.28 25.76 -2.28
C LYS A 421 -41.39 25.99 -3.31
N GLY A 422 -42.14 24.94 -3.66
CA GLY A 422 -43.22 25.00 -4.64
C GLY A 422 -42.75 25.13 -6.09
N GLU A 423 -41.50 24.79 -6.40
CA GLU A 423 -40.98 24.74 -7.78
C GLU A 423 -41.42 23.44 -8.50
N ILE A 424 -41.52 22.35 -7.73
CA ILE A 424 -42.01 21.03 -8.14
C ILE A 424 -43.37 20.81 -7.48
N VAL A 425 -44.32 20.25 -8.23
CA VAL A 425 -45.64 19.86 -7.70
C VAL A 425 -45.49 18.54 -6.95
N ASP A 426 -44.94 17.53 -7.63
CA ASP A 426 -44.76 16.19 -7.09
C ASP A 426 -43.65 15.46 -7.85
N PHE A 427 -43.11 14.39 -7.29
CA PHE A 427 -42.23 13.48 -8.03
C PHE A 427 -42.40 12.03 -7.57
N GLN A 428 -42.22 11.11 -8.49
CA GLN A 428 -42.24 9.66 -8.27
C GLN A 428 -40.83 9.09 -8.44
N GLU A 429 -40.52 8.05 -7.68
CA GLU A 429 -39.20 7.44 -7.60
C GLU A 429 -39.31 5.91 -7.69
N ASP A 430 -38.81 5.36 -8.80
CA ASP A 430 -38.84 3.92 -9.10
C ASP A 430 -37.42 3.39 -9.32
N HIS A 431 -36.53 3.69 -8.37
CA HIS A 431 -35.12 3.34 -8.46
C HIS A 431 -34.88 1.85 -8.17
N THR A 432 -33.77 1.33 -8.71
CA THR A 432 -33.17 0.09 -8.22
C THR A 432 -31.85 0.43 -7.52
N THR A 433 -31.13 -0.58 -7.01
CA THR A 433 -29.78 -0.39 -6.46
C THR A 433 -28.75 0.06 -7.50
N THR A 434 -29.05 -0.11 -8.80
CA THR A 434 -28.13 0.16 -9.91
C THR A 434 -28.60 1.27 -10.84
N LYS A 435 -29.92 1.44 -11.03
CA LYS A 435 -30.52 2.42 -11.93
C LYS A 435 -31.29 3.51 -11.19
N VAL A 436 -31.15 4.74 -11.68
CA VAL A 436 -31.90 5.92 -11.22
C VAL A 436 -33.17 6.07 -12.07
N SER A 437 -34.23 6.61 -11.47
CA SER A 437 -35.53 6.80 -12.12
C SER A 437 -36.39 7.80 -11.34
N PHE A 438 -36.32 9.09 -11.70
CA PHE A 438 -37.20 10.12 -11.13
C PHE A 438 -38.16 10.64 -12.20
N THR A 439 -39.46 10.62 -11.90
CA THR A 439 -40.49 11.28 -12.72
C THR A 439 -40.97 12.52 -11.97
N VAL A 440 -40.61 13.70 -12.46
CA VAL A 440 -40.84 14.98 -11.76
C VAL A 440 -41.94 15.77 -12.47
N LYS A 441 -42.99 16.15 -11.73
CA LYS A 441 -44.08 17.00 -12.20
C LYS A 441 -43.88 18.44 -11.74
N LEU A 442 -43.84 19.35 -12.70
CA LEU A 442 -43.63 20.78 -12.52
C LEU A 442 -44.94 21.55 -12.58
N LYS A 443 -44.91 22.81 -12.14
CA LYS A 443 -46.04 23.72 -12.35
C LYS A 443 -46.16 24.08 -13.84
N PRO A 444 -47.38 24.32 -14.36
CA PRO A 444 -47.57 24.80 -15.72
C PRO A 444 -46.70 26.03 -16.03
N GLY A 445 -46.02 26.01 -17.19
CA GLY A 445 -45.12 27.09 -17.62
C GLY A 445 -43.78 27.17 -16.88
N GLN A 446 -43.51 26.30 -15.90
CA GLN A 446 -42.20 26.22 -15.24
C GLN A 446 -41.18 25.49 -16.11
N LEU A 447 -41.60 24.44 -16.82
CA LEU A 447 -40.73 23.68 -17.72
C LEU A 447 -40.12 24.59 -18.79
N HIS A 448 -40.96 25.35 -19.49
CA HIS A 448 -40.51 26.29 -20.51
C HIS A 448 -39.52 27.34 -19.97
N ARG A 449 -39.72 27.82 -18.73
CA ARG A 449 -38.77 28.73 -18.06
C ARG A 449 -37.43 28.05 -17.77
N MET A 450 -37.45 26.78 -17.35
CA MET A 450 -36.23 26.01 -17.06
C MET A 450 -35.47 25.64 -18.35
N GLU A 451 -36.17 25.38 -19.46
CA GLU A 451 -35.56 25.13 -20.77
C GLU A 451 -34.74 26.33 -21.26
N GLN A 452 -35.24 27.55 -21.07
CA GLN A 452 -34.52 28.78 -21.46
C GLN A 452 -33.17 28.93 -20.72
N SER A 453 -33.07 28.43 -19.49
CA SER A 453 -31.83 28.40 -18.70
C SER A 453 -30.98 27.14 -18.89
N GLY A 454 -31.49 26.13 -19.60
CA GLY A 454 -30.92 24.78 -19.68
C GLY A 454 -31.44 23.85 -18.58
N LEU A 455 -32.02 22.72 -18.97
CA LEU A 455 -32.63 21.76 -18.06
C LEU A 455 -31.61 21.12 -17.11
N GLU A 456 -30.42 20.80 -17.60
CA GLU A 456 -29.38 20.17 -16.79
C GLU A 456 -28.92 21.09 -15.65
N GLN A 457 -28.86 22.40 -15.90
CA GLN A 457 -28.53 23.38 -14.86
C GLN A 457 -29.67 23.53 -13.85
N ALA A 458 -30.92 23.64 -14.33
CA ALA A 458 -32.10 23.80 -13.49
C ALA A 458 -32.29 22.63 -12.50
N PHE A 459 -31.98 21.41 -12.96
CA PHE A 459 -32.07 20.17 -12.18
C PHE A 459 -30.75 19.75 -11.52
N LYS A 460 -29.68 20.55 -11.62
CA LYS A 460 -28.34 20.23 -11.10
C LYS A 460 -27.82 18.86 -11.57
N LEU A 461 -28.08 18.53 -12.83
CA LEU A 461 -27.59 17.32 -13.51
C LEU A 461 -26.24 17.55 -14.17
N THR A 462 -25.35 18.30 -13.50
CA THR A 462 -23.97 18.52 -13.95
C THR A 462 -23.01 18.40 -12.76
N SER A 463 -21.88 17.71 -12.94
CA SER A 463 -20.77 17.64 -11.96
C SER A 463 -19.43 17.83 -12.68
N ASN A 464 -18.47 18.53 -12.06
CA ASN A 464 -17.18 18.85 -12.67
C ASN A 464 -16.09 17.91 -12.17
N LEU A 465 -15.28 17.39 -13.09
CA LEU A 465 -14.04 16.68 -12.82
C LEU A 465 -12.89 17.66 -13.05
N GLN A 466 -12.29 18.15 -11.96
CA GLN A 466 -11.18 19.09 -12.01
C GLN A 466 -9.85 18.35 -12.09
N LEU A 467 -9.00 18.69 -13.06
CA LEU A 467 -7.66 18.08 -13.22
C LEU A 467 -6.55 18.91 -12.57
N THR A 468 -6.89 19.93 -11.79
CA THR A 468 -5.93 20.93 -11.30
C THR A 468 -5.01 20.42 -10.20
N ASN A 469 -5.31 19.26 -9.61
CA ASN A 469 -4.69 18.78 -8.38
C ASN A 469 -4.48 17.25 -8.39
N MET A 470 -3.81 16.74 -9.43
CA MET A 470 -3.44 15.33 -9.53
C MET A 470 -2.07 15.12 -8.87
N ASN A 471 -2.05 14.98 -7.54
CA ASN A 471 -0.81 14.70 -6.80
C ASN A 471 -0.72 13.21 -6.46
N ALA A 472 0.44 12.62 -6.65
CA ALA A 472 0.73 11.24 -6.24
C ALA A 472 2.22 11.11 -5.87
N PHE A 473 2.55 10.08 -5.09
CA PHE A 473 3.96 9.72 -4.88
C PHE A 473 4.52 9.06 -6.14
N ASN A 474 5.70 9.47 -6.59
CA ASN A 474 6.42 8.77 -7.65
C ASN A 474 7.12 7.50 -7.13
N ALA A 475 7.84 6.79 -8.01
CA ALA A 475 8.56 5.56 -7.65
C ALA A 475 9.67 5.78 -6.59
N TYR A 476 10.15 7.02 -6.41
CA TYR A 476 11.17 7.39 -5.43
C TYR A 476 10.58 7.82 -4.08
N GLY A 477 9.25 7.83 -3.93
CA GLY A 477 8.58 8.26 -2.70
C GLY A 477 8.48 9.77 -2.53
N MET A 478 8.65 10.54 -3.61
CA MET A 478 8.45 12.00 -3.61
C MET A 478 7.07 12.36 -4.17
N ILE A 479 6.42 13.39 -3.61
CA ILE A 479 5.13 13.87 -4.10
C ILE A 479 5.36 14.69 -5.37
N GLU A 480 4.66 14.33 -6.44
CA GLU A 480 4.71 15.02 -7.72
C GLU A 480 3.31 15.44 -8.15
N LYS A 481 3.20 16.61 -8.77
CA LYS A 481 1.97 17.10 -9.37
C LYS A 481 1.97 16.79 -10.86
N PHE A 482 0.92 16.12 -11.32
CA PHE A 482 0.71 15.76 -12.71
C PHE A 482 -0.31 16.70 -13.38
N ASP A 483 -0.06 17.05 -14.64
CA ASP A 483 -0.92 17.97 -15.40
C ASP A 483 -1.93 17.24 -16.29
N SER A 484 -1.69 15.96 -16.62
CA SER A 484 -2.60 15.13 -17.41
C SER A 484 -2.55 13.64 -17.05
N ALA A 485 -3.53 12.87 -17.51
CA ALA A 485 -3.52 11.41 -17.36
C ALA A 485 -2.32 10.76 -18.08
N GLU A 486 -1.94 11.29 -19.23
CA GLU A 486 -0.77 10.86 -19.99
C GLU A 486 0.53 11.09 -19.20
N SER A 487 0.66 12.21 -18.47
CA SER A 487 1.85 12.45 -17.63
C SER A 487 2.00 11.43 -16.48
N ILE A 488 0.89 10.92 -15.94
CA ILE A 488 0.88 9.83 -14.95
C ILE A 488 1.33 8.52 -15.62
N ALA A 489 0.78 8.20 -16.80
CA ALA A 489 1.17 7.00 -17.55
C ALA A 489 2.66 7.05 -17.95
N ASP A 490 3.16 8.23 -18.30
CA ASP A 490 4.55 8.46 -18.66
C ASP A 490 5.50 8.32 -17.48
N ALA A 491 5.11 8.76 -16.28
CA ALA A 491 5.89 8.56 -15.05
C ALA A 491 5.92 7.08 -14.61
N TYR A 492 4.83 6.34 -14.83
CA TYR A 492 4.75 4.91 -14.52
C TYR A 492 5.58 4.03 -15.47
N PHE A 493 5.62 4.36 -16.76
CA PHE A 493 6.13 3.50 -17.82
C PHE A 493 7.59 3.02 -17.65
N PRO A 494 8.58 3.88 -17.33
CA PRO A 494 9.98 3.47 -17.24
C PRO A 494 10.22 2.45 -16.13
N THR A 495 9.59 2.64 -14.98
CA THR A 495 9.72 1.72 -13.84
C THR A 495 9.09 0.37 -14.16
N ARG A 496 7.94 0.33 -14.86
CA ARG A 496 7.35 -0.95 -15.30
C ARG A 496 8.23 -1.67 -16.33
N LEU A 497 8.81 -0.93 -17.28
CA LEU A 497 9.70 -1.54 -18.29
C LEU A 497 10.95 -2.14 -17.64
N SER A 498 11.59 -1.40 -16.72
CA SER A 498 12.74 -1.89 -15.95
C SER A 498 12.40 -3.16 -15.17
N LEU A 499 11.19 -3.26 -14.61
CA LEU A 499 10.76 -4.47 -13.92
C LEU A 499 10.65 -5.69 -14.86
N TYR A 500 10.34 -5.50 -16.15
CA TYR A 500 10.37 -6.59 -17.13
C TYR A 500 11.80 -7.01 -17.48
N ASP A 501 12.76 -6.09 -17.50
CA ASP A 501 14.18 -6.44 -17.65
C ASP A 501 14.66 -7.33 -16.50
N ASP A 502 14.26 -6.96 -15.29
CA ASP A 502 14.51 -7.71 -14.06
C ASP A 502 13.82 -9.08 -14.08
N ARG A 503 12.53 -9.12 -14.44
CA ARG A 503 11.74 -10.36 -14.59
C ARG A 503 12.36 -11.30 -15.61
N LYS A 504 12.75 -10.80 -16.78
CA LYS A 504 13.42 -11.59 -17.82
C LYS A 504 14.69 -12.22 -17.26
N SER A 505 15.48 -11.46 -16.52
CA SER A 505 16.71 -11.93 -15.90
C SER A 505 16.46 -13.05 -14.87
N VAL A 506 15.47 -12.88 -14.00
CA VAL A 506 15.06 -13.92 -13.03
C VAL A 506 14.54 -15.17 -13.73
N LEU A 507 13.66 -15.04 -14.72
CA LEU A 507 13.13 -16.18 -15.48
C LEU A 507 14.25 -16.98 -16.15
N MET A 508 15.26 -16.31 -16.73
CA MET A 508 16.43 -16.99 -17.30
C MET A 508 17.24 -17.72 -16.24
N SER A 509 17.49 -17.10 -15.08
CA SER A 509 18.20 -17.71 -13.95
C SER A 509 17.47 -18.94 -13.41
N GLU A 510 16.15 -18.87 -13.23
CA GLU A 510 15.34 -19.99 -12.76
C GLU A 510 15.28 -21.14 -13.77
N MET A 511 15.19 -20.84 -15.07
CA MET A 511 15.24 -21.88 -16.11
C MET A 511 16.62 -22.54 -16.20
N ASN A 512 17.71 -21.78 -16.05
CA ASN A 512 19.07 -22.33 -15.96
C ASN A 512 19.20 -23.28 -14.75
N TYR A 513 18.76 -22.83 -13.58
CA TYR A 513 18.73 -23.62 -12.37
C TYR A 513 17.93 -24.93 -12.57
N LYS A 514 16.70 -24.82 -13.09
CA LYS A 514 15.82 -25.99 -13.31
C LYS A 514 16.45 -26.97 -14.29
N SER A 515 17.02 -26.50 -15.39
CA SER A 515 17.73 -27.35 -16.37
C SER A 515 18.90 -28.10 -15.71
N ALA A 516 19.74 -27.39 -14.94
CA ALA A 516 20.88 -27.99 -14.24
C ALA A 516 20.44 -29.07 -13.23
N VAL A 517 19.39 -28.81 -12.43
CA VAL A 517 18.84 -29.79 -11.48
C VAL A 517 18.35 -31.04 -12.22
N LEU A 518 17.58 -30.89 -13.30
CA LEU A 518 17.05 -32.01 -14.08
C LEU A 518 18.17 -32.86 -14.69
N LYS A 519 19.22 -32.22 -15.25
CA LYS A 519 20.40 -32.89 -15.79
C LYS A 519 21.18 -33.65 -14.72
N ASN A 520 21.36 -33.06 -13.54
CA ASN A 520 22.04 -33.73 -12.43
C ASN A 520 21.25 -34.93 -11.91
N LYS A 521 19.92 -34.81 -11.80
CA LYS A 521 19.05 -35.94 -11.44
C LYS A 521 19.13 -37.07 -12.47
N ALA A 522 19.05 -36.75 -13.76
CA ALA A 522 19.19 -37.75 -14.83
C ALA A 522 20.57 -38.45 -14.79
N ARG A 523 21.65 -37.67 -14.61
CA ARG A 523 23.00 -38.19 -14.49
C ARG A 523 23.17 -39.08 -13.27
N PHE A 524 22.62 -38.68 -12.12
CA PHE A 524 22.66 -39.48 -10.90
C PHE A 524 21.99 -40.84 -11.09
N ILE A 525 20.77 -40.87 -11.62
CA ILE A 525 20.08 -42.14 -11.89
C ILE A 525 20.90 -43.00 -12.85
N GLN A 526 21.50 -42.40 -13.88
CA GLN A 526 22.35 -43.11 -14.83
C GLN A 526 23.56 -43.75 -14.13
N LEU A 527 24.29 -42.98 -13.32
CA LEU A 527 25.47 -43.47 -12.57
C LEU A 527 25.12 -44.62 -11.62
N VAL A 528 23.96 -44.55 -10.96
CA VAL A 528 23.46 -45.62 -10.10
C VAL A 528 23.10 -46.86 -10.93
N SER A 529 22.42 -46.69 -12.06
CA SER A 529 22.05 -47.81 -12.95
C SER A 529 23.26 -48.52 -13.56
N GLU A 530 24.35 -47.78 -13.79
CA GLU A 530 25.62 -48.30 -14.31
C GLU A 530 26.51 -48.90 -13.22
N GLY A 531 26.07 -48.88 -11.94
CA GLY A 531 26.83 -49.38 -10.80
C GLY A 531 28.05 -48.54 -10.44
N LYS A 532 28.16 -47.31 -10.95
CA LYS A 532 29.26 -46.37 -10.66
C LYS A 532 29.10 -45.69 -9.31
N ILE A 533 27.87 -45.63 -8.79
CA ILE A 533 27.53 -45.16 -7.45
C ILE A 533 26.74 -46.28 -6.78
N ASP A 534 27.25 -46.80 -5.67
CA ASP A 534 26.56 -47.80 -4.86
C ASP A 534 25.80 -47.13 -3.72
N LEU A 535 24.46 -47.21 -3.76
CA LEU A 535 23.56 -46.70 -2.73
C LEU A 535 23.09 -47.78 -1.75
N ILE A 536 23.29 -49.07 -2.07
CA ILE A 536 22.62 -50.20 -1.39
C ILE A 536 23.62 -51.08 -0.64
N GLY A 537 24.84 -51.25 -1.16
CA GLY A 537 25.82 -52.20 -0.62
C GLY A 537 26.56 -51.73 0.62
N GLY A 538 26.46 -50.45 1.00
CA GLY A 538 27.14 -49.90 2.17
C GLY A 538 28.68 -49.97 2.11
N GLN A 539 29.26 -50.26 0.94
CA GLN A 539 30.70 -50.48 0.76
C GLN A 539 31.50 -49.19 0.53
N MET A 540 30.83 -48.07 0.23
CA MET A 540 31.47 -46.78 -0.04
C MET A 540 31.20 -45.77 1.08
N SER A 541 32.27 -45.11 1.55
CA SER A 541 32.12 -43.99 2.48
C SER A 541 31.44 -42.81 1.80
N GLU A 542 30.67 -42.05 2.57
CA GLU A 542 29.87 -40.91 2.09
C GLU A 542 30.75 -39.86 1.39
N GLU A 543 31.94 -39.60 1.93
CA GLU A 543 32.96 -38.69 1.36
C GLU A 543 33.45 -39.11 -0.03
N LYS A 544 33.57 -40.43 -0.28
CA LYS A 544 33.95 -40.95 -1.60
C LYS A 544 32.82 -40.77 -2.61
N THR A 545 31.57 -40.96 -2.20
CA THR A 545 30.39 -40.76 -3.05
C THR A 545 30.24 -39.30 -3.46
N VAL A 546 30.40 -38.37 -2.51
CA VAL A 546 30.38 -36.92 -2.76
C VAL A 546 31.51 -36.51 -3.72
N SER A 547 32.73 -37.04 -3.52
CA SER A 547 33.88 -36.77 -4.39
C SER A 547 33.66 -37.29 -5.81
N GLN A 548 33.05 -38.48 -5.95
CA GLN A 548 32.70 -39.05 -7.25
C GLN A 548 31.63 -38.23 -7.96
N LEU A 549 30.57 -37.81 -7.27
CA LEU A 549 29.53 -36.95 -7.86
C LEU A 549 30.10 -35.67 -8.44
N LYS A 550 31.01 -35.00 -7.71
CA LYS A 550 31.75 -33.83 -8.23
C LYS A 550 32.58 -34.20 -9.47
N SER A 551 33.29 -35.32 -9.44
CA SER A 551 34.11 -35.78 -10.59
C SER A 551 33.29 -36.11 -11.84
N PHE A 552 32.05 -36.56 -11.67
CA PHE A 552 31.09 -36.78 -12.75
C PHE A 552 30.32 -35.52 -13.14
N GLY A 553 30.69 -34.36 -12.58
CA GLY A 553 30.16 -33.05 -12.93
C GLY A 553 28.73 -32.79 -12.42
N CYS A 554 28.28 -33.49 -11.39
CA CYS A 554 27.05 -33.12 -10.69
C CYS A 554 27.33 -31.88 -9.84
N ASN A 555 26.48 -30.86 -9.96
CA ASN A 555 26.62 -29.64 -9.19
C ASN A 555 26.15 -29.81 -7.75
N THR A 556 26.83 -29.13 -6.83
CA THR A 556 26.39 -29.03 -5.43
C THR A 556 25.15 -28.14 -5.31
N VAL A 557 24.47 -28.19 -4.16
CA VAL A 557 23.37 -27.27 -3.84
C VAL A 557 23.80 -25.81 -3.93
N ASP A 558 25.02 -25.47 -3.48
CA ASP A 558 25.52 -24.09 -3.53
C ASP A 558 25.86 -23.64 -4.96
N GLU A 559 26.46 -24.51 -5.77
CA GLU A 559 26.66 -24.24 -7.20
C GLU A 559 25.32 -24.10 -7.93
N LEU A 560 24.32 -24.92 -7.57
CA LEU A 560 22.97 -24.79 -8.09
C LEU A 560 22.35 -23.45 -7.68
N LYS A 561 22.44 -23.06 -6.41
CA LYS A 561 21.99 -21.76 -5.92
C LYS A 561 22.69 -20.60 -6.63
N ALA A 562 23.95 -20.74 -7.02
CA ALA A 562 24.68 -19.71 -7.77
C ALA A 562 24.05 -19.44 -9.16
N PHE A 563 23.43 -20.43 -9.82
CA PHE A 563 22.66 -20.19 -11.05
C PHE A 563 21.41 -19.35 -10.80
N ARG A 564 20.82 -19.42 -9.59
CA ARG A 564 19.67 -18.60 -9.19
C ARG A 564 20.09 -17.19 -8.75
N ASN A 565 21.23 -17.09 -8.07
CA ASN A 565 21.71 -15.85 -7.44
C ASN A 565 22.64 -14.99 -8.31
N ASN A 566 22.75 -15.28 -9.61
CA ASN A 566 23.64 -14.54 -10.52
C ASN A 566 23.07 -13.17 -10.96
N THR A 567 22.19 -12.58 -10.16
CA THR A 567 21.53 -11.29 -10.41
C THR A 567 21.51 -10.49 -9.11
N ILE A 568 21.83 -9.19 -9.18
CA ILE A 568 21.88 -8.25 -8.03
C ILE A 568 20.60 -8.28 -7.19
N ILE A 569 19.46 -8.59 -7.81
CA ILE A 569 18.14 -8.69 -7.17
C ILE A 569 18.04 -9.91 -6.24
N HIS A 570 18.66 -11.03 -6.60
CA HIS A 570 18.66 -12.24 -5.78
C HIS A 570 19.65 -12.19 -4.62
N GLU A 571 20.64 -11.29 -4.64
CA GLU A 571 21.49 -11.03 -3.48
C GLU A 571 20.71 -10.38 -2.31
N LYS A 572 19.62 -9.65 -2.59
CA LYS A 572 18.71 -9.10 -1.56
C LYS A 572 17.77 -10.14 -0.92
N LEU A 573 17.65 -11.34 -1.51
CA LEU A 573 16.55 -12.29 -1.22
C LEU A 573 16.99 -13.63 -0.60
N ILE A 574 18.19 -13.69 -0.01
CA ILE A 574 18.62 -14.88 0.75
C ILE A 574 18.46 -14.64 2.26
N GLU A 575 17.26 -14.27 2.69
CA GLU A 575 16.76 -14.61 4.02
C GLU A 575 15.27 -14.98 3.84
N ASP A 576 15.01 -16.29 3.83
CA ASP A 576 13.71 -16.96 3.87
C ASP A 576 12.56 -16.48 2.96
N ASP A 577 12.36 -17.19 1.83
CA ASP A 577 11.01 -17.44 1.33
C ASP A 577 10.92 -18.82 0.66
N PHE A 578 10.46 -19.79 1.47
CA PHE A 578 10.02 -21.11 1.04
C PHE A 578 8.67 -20.99 0.30
N SER A 579 8.57 -21.53 -0.92
CA SER A 579 7.39 -22.33 -1.29
C SER A 579 7.65 -23.21 -2.52
N TRP A 580 8.18 -24.42 -2.29
CA TRP A 580 7.73 -25.65 -2.96
C TRP A 580 8.02 -26.83 -2.02
N SER A 581 6.96 -27.56 -1.67
CA SER A 581 6.90 -28.79 -0.85
C SER A 581 7.61 -28.76 0.50
N GLU A 582 6.80 -28.58 1.55
CA GLU A 582 7.16 -28.53 2.97
C GLU A 582 7.49 -29.90 3.57
N ASP A 583 8.23 -30.75 2.85
CA ASP A 583 8.90 -31.89 3.43
C ASP A 583 10.39 -31.77 3.09
N GLU A 584 11.20 -31.58 4.15
CA GLU A 584 12.66 -31.65 4.17
C GLU A 584 13.48 -30.41 3.75
N VAL A 585 13.63 -29.41 4.63
CA VAL A 585 14.97 -28.95 5.11
C VAL A 585 14.75 -28.22 6.44
N LYS A 586 15.14 -28.86 7.55
CA LYS A 586 15.53 -28.12 8.77
C LYS A 586 17.00 -27.76 8.62
N GLU A 587 17.38 -26.56 9.05
CA GLU A 587 18.79 -26.20 9.25
C GLU A 587 19.43 -27.18 10.22
N GLU A 588 20.25 -28.08 9.68
CA GLU A 588 21.21 -28.86 10.44
C GLU A 588 22.62 -28.54 9.94
N ASN A 589 23.54 -28.48 10.91
CA ASN A 589 24.97 -28.20 10.82
C ASN A 589 25.64 -28.48 9.46
N GLN A 590 26.55 -27.57 9.09
CA GLN A 590 27.53 -27.72 8.00
C GLN A 590 28.22 -29.09 8.03
N ASN A 591 27.68 -30.02 7.27
CA ASN A 591 28.27 -31.31 6.92
C ASN A 591 28.18 -31.43 5.40
N ASP A 592 29.24 -31.97 4.76
CA ASP A 592 29.35 -32.15 3.30
C ASP A 592 28.20 -32.96 2.67
N LYS A 593 27.42 -33.69 3.49
CA LYS A 593 26.15 -34.35 3.12
C LYS A 593 25.12 -33.38 2.52
N SER A 594 25.00 -32.19 3.11
CA SER A 594 24.01 -31.18 2.69
C SER A 594 24.20 -30.71 1.24
N SER A 595 25.42 -30.87 0.69
CA SER A 595 25.80 -30.39 -0.65
C SER A 595 25.13 -31.14 -1.80
N PHE A 596 24.62 -32.37 -1.60
CA PHE A 596 23.98 -33.17 -2.67
C PHE A 596 22.63 -33.78 -2.25
N ASP A 597 22.02 -33.27 -1.18
CA ASP A 597 20.77 -33.77 -0.59
C ASP A 597 19.65 -33.98 -1.62
N TYR A 598 19.52 -33.08 -2.60
CA TYR A 598 18.51 -33.14 -3.66
C TYR A 598 18.61 -34.39 -4.57
N LEU A 599 19.75 -35.08 -4.56
CA LEU A 599 19.96 -36.35 -5.26
C LEU A 599 19.72 -37.54 -4.32
N PHE A 600 20.23 -37.50 -3.10
CA PHE A 600 20.12 -38.60 -2.15
C PHE A 600 18.69 -38.82 -1.64
N LYS A 601 17.87 -37.76 -1.58
CA LYS A 601 16.46 -37.82 -1.20
C LYS A 601 15.54 -38.35 -2.31
N MET A 602 16.08 -38.71 -3.48
CA MET A 602 15.28 -39.27 -4.56
C MET A 602 14.73 -40.65 -4.18
N PRO A 603 13.43 -40.92 -4.38
CA PRO A 603 12.85 -42.22 -4.08
C PRO A 603 13.54 -43.33 -4.88
N LEU A 604 13.85 -44.48 -4.28
CA LEU A 604 14.47 -45.62 -4.98
C LEU A 604 13.62 -46.10 -6.18
N SER A 605 12.29 -45.93 -6.12
CA SER A 605 11.38 -46.22 -7.23
C SER A 605 11.60 -45.34 -8.47
N SER A 606 12.30 -44.21 -8.33
CA SER A 606 12.62 -43.29 -9.42
C SER A 606 13.84 -43.73 -10.25
N LEU A 607 14.59 -44.74 -9.79
CA LEU A 607 15.82 -45.22 -10.42
C LEU A 607 15.53 -46.15 -11.62
N THR A 608 14.86 -45.63 -12.64
CA THR A 608 14.50 -46.39 -13.85
C THR A 608 15.01 -45.70 -15.12
N SER A 609 15.30 -46.47 -16.16
CA SER A 609 15.70 -45.94 -17.47
C SER A 609 14.65 -45.00 -18.08
N ASN A 610 13.37 -45.34 -17.92
CA ASN A 610 12.25 -44.50 -18.34
C ASN A 610 12.28 -43.12 -17.68
N LYS A 611 12.67 -43.05 -16.40
CA LYS A 611 12.76 -41.78 -15.66
C LYS A 611 13.94 -40.93 -16.15
N ILE A 612 15.07 -41.53 -16.51
CA ILE A 612 16.20 -40.82 -17.15
C ILE A 612 15.72 -40.13 -18.42
N SER A 613 15.06 -40.87 -19.32
CA SER A 613 14.54 -40.31 -20.58
C SER A 613 13.53 -39.19 -20.34
N ALA A 614 12.64 -39.35 -19.35
CA ALA A 614 11.67 -38.32 -18.98
C ALA A 614 12.35 -37.04 -18.44
N LEU A 615 13.33 -37.17 -17.55
CA LEU A 615 14.06 -36.03 -16.99
C LEU A 615 14.90 -35.31 -18.05
N MET A 616 15.56 -36.05 -18.95
CA MET A 616 16.33 -35.46 -20.05
C MET A 616 15.42 -34.75 -21.06
N LYS A 617 14.24 -35.29 -21.33
CA LYS A 617 13.22 -34.63 -22.15
C LYS A 617 12.77 -33.31 -21.50
N GLU A 618 12.43 -33.33 -20.21
CA GLU A 618 12.03 -32.12 -19.47
C GLU A 618 13.17 -31.08 -19.42
N ALA A 619 14.43 -31.52 -19.26
CA ALA A 619 15.59 -30.64 -19.31
C ALA A 619 15.72 -29.98 -20.69
N SER A 620 15.58 -30.76 -21.78
CA SER A 620 15.64 -30.24 -23.15
C SER A 620 14.51 -29.25 -23.45
N GLU A 621 13.29 -29.52 -22.98
CA GLU A 621 12.15 -28.59 -23.07
C GLU A 621 12.42 -27.30 -22.29
N THR A 622 13.00 -27.40 -21.09
CA THR A 622 13.40 -26.24 -20.27
C THR A 622 14.46 -25.39 -20.97
N GLU A 623 15.47 -26.01 -21.59
CA GLU A 623 16.49 -25.28 -22.37
C GLU A 623 15.93 -24.65 -23.64
N SER A 624 14.98 -25.31 -24.31
CA SER A 624 14.29 -24.73 -25.45
C SER A 624 13.52 -23.47 -25.03
N ASN A 625 12.81 -23.52 -23.89
CA ASN A 625 12.11 -22.36 -23.35
C ASN A 625 13.06 -21.26 -22.89
N LEU A 626 14.20 -21.60 -22.29
CA LEU A 626 15.24 -20.63 -21.93
C LEU A 626 15.76 -19.88 -23.17
N ASN A 627 16.03 -20.60 -24.26
CA ASN A 627 16.46 -19.95 -25.50
C ASN A 627 15.38 -19.00 -26.04
N LYS A 628 14.10 -19.39 -25.99
CA LYS A 628 13.00 -18.49 -26.37
C LYS A 628 12.96 -17.23 -25.49
N ILE A 629 13.06 -17.36 -24.17
CA ILE A 629 13.08 -16.19 -23.26
C ILE A 629 14.29 -15.30 -23.54
N ARG A 630 15.46 -15.89 -23.77
CA ARG A 630 16.67 -15.13 -24.07
C ARG A 630 16.49 -14.23 -25.30
N ASP A 631 15.85 -14.76 -26.34
CA ASP A 631 15.66 -14.09 -27.62
C ASP A 631 14.51 -13.07 -27.60
N LEU A 632 13.56 -13.17 -26.66
CA LEU A 632 12.46 -12.20 -26.47
C LEU A 632 12.97 -10.88 -25.89
N ARG A 633 12.45 -9.75 -26.36
CA ARG A 633 12.68 -8.45 -25.73
C ARG A 633 11.75 -8.24 -24.53
N SER A 634 12.15 -7.40 -23.58
CA SER A 634 11.33 -7.10 -22.38
C SER A 634 9.99 -6.47 -22.76
N GLU A 635 9.97 -5.67 -23.82
CA GLU A 635 8.76 -5.10 -24.42
C GLU A 635 7.81 -6.18 -24.94
N GLU A 636 8.34 -7.27 -25.50
CA GLU A 636 7.53 -8.38 -26.04
C GLU A 636 6.92 -9.22 -24.92
N LEU A 637 7.63 -9.37 -23.79
CA LEU A 637 7.08 -9.97 -22.58
C LEU A 637 5.91 -9.12 -22.05
N TRP A 638 6.07 -7.80 -22.03
CA TRP A 638 5.00 -6.91 -21.61
C TRP A 638 3.80 -6.97 -22.55
N LEU A 639 4.00 -6.92 -23.88
CA LEU A 639 2.93 -7.07 -24.86
C LEU A 639 2.15 -8.38 -24.65
N SER A 640 2.85 -9.49 -24.37
CA SER A 640 2.21 -10.78 -24.08
C SER A 640 1.28 -10.73 -22.86
N ASP A 641 1.67 -10.03 -21.79
CA ASP A 641 0.84 -9.89 -20.60
C ASP A 641 -0.33 -8.91 -20.83
N LEU A 642 -0.14 -7.86 -21.65
CA LEU A 642 -1.26 -7.00 -22.09
C LEU A 642 -2.29 -7.78 -22.91
N ASP A 643 -1.85 -8.68 -23.79
CA ASP A 643 -2.73 -9.55 -24.58
C ASP A 643 -3.52 -10.53 -23.70
N LYS A 644 -2.93 -11.02 -22.61
CA LYS A 644 -3.63 -11.86 -21.63
C LYS A 644 -4.63 -11.07 -20.79
N LEU A 645 -4.37 -9.79 -20.53
CA LEU A 645 -5.26 -8.92 -19.76
C LEU A 645 -6.46 -8.44 -20.56
N ALA A 646 -6.25 -8.09 -21.83
CA ALA A 646 -7.27 -7.45 -22.67
C ALA A 646 -8.66 -8.14 -22.66
N PRO A 647 -8.79 -9.47 -22.66
CA PRO A 647 -10.10 -10.14 -22.62
C PRO A 647 -10.89 -9.96 -21.31
N TYR A 648 -10.24 -9.49 -20.24
CA TYR A 648 -10.85 -9.29 -18.93
C TYR A 648 -11.25 -7.83 -18.66
N LEU A 649 -10.81 -6.89 -19.52
CA LEU A 649 -11.20 -5.48 -19.50
C LEU A 649 -12.51 -5.28 -20.25
#